data_AF-A0A8J5IP24-F1
#
_entry.id   AF-A0A8J5IP24-F1
#
_cell.length_a   1.000
_cell.length_b   1.000
_cell.length_c   1.000
_cell.angle_alpha   90.00
_cell.angle_beta   90.00
_cell.angle_gamma   90.00
#
_symmetry.space_group_name_H-M   'P 1'
#
loop_
_entity.id
_entity.type
_entity.pdbx_description
1 polymer ?
#
loop_
_entity_poly.entity_id
_entity_poly.type
_entity_poly.pdbx_seq_one_letter_code
_entity_poly.pdbx_strand_id
1 'polypeptide(L)'
;MLAARRLRVLRQPLLQARWMSALVDEAASPILTPAARKLAFKEELEQARKRALEGGGAERVAKQHEKGKLTARERIELLLDKGTFREYDMLKSHRCSDFGMEKQQYPGDGVVTGRGLINGRLTFVFSQDFTVFGGSLSETYAEKIVKIMNKAMELGAPVIGLNDSGGARIQEGVASLAGYADIFQLNVLASGVIPQLTMVMGPCAGGAVYSPAMTDYIFMCRDSSYMFVTGPDVVKTVTNEEVTQEELGGAATHTKTSGVAHCAFDNDVEAIHEMRRFFDFLPLNNKEKPPVRKSDDDRNRPVPTLESIVPPDPNVPYNMKDIIHQIVDSFDFFEIMPDYAKNIIVGFGRMEGRVVGILANQPMELAGCLDINSSVKGARFVRFCDAFNIPIVTLVDVPGFLPGTDQEYGGIIRHGAKLLYAYAEATVPKITIITRKAYGGAYDVMSSKHLRGDINYAWPSAEIAVMGAKGAVEIIFRGQNVEENTADYEKKFANPMVAAQRGFVDDIIEPVNTRRHICEDLDVLETKDVKNPWKKHGNIPLADLFMIPHHFRIRFEKPKTIALDSALDTTMVKLTLSPRTPQTVDAFLQFINKSPSPFHAVYETVQTLTAAGFKQLKEEDSWKDAVQPNGKYYVTRNQSAVVAFAVGGKYQRGNGFHVIGAHTDSPCLKVKPVSNIESQGWLQVGVETYGGGLFHTWFDRDLGLAGRVIVRESDSSFQSKLLLVNRPIMRIPTLAIHLDRKVSEGFTFNKETHLRPVIASAARAELEATTDGKDQPKSKHASVLLQLIAKELDVKIDQICDFELCLFDTQGANVGGVLEEFIFSPRLDNLCCSWLATQSLIKSLDNLADDENVRVAALFDNEEVGSQSLMGAGSNFMQSVAERVAQGELCGAAARKSFMVSADMAHGVHPNYSDRHEQNHRPALHAGPVIKHNANERYATSGTSSFLMKELARRHNVDIQEFVVRQDTGCGSTIGPILSTNTGIRTIDAGLAQLSMHSIREMCGTEDLVKTLDWFTAFYSEFSTLDKCLKTD
;
A
#
# COMPACT_ATOMS: atom_id res chain seq x y z
N MET A 1 -94.02 -25.46 -23.44
CA MET A 1 -94.68 -25.68 -22.13
C MET A 1 -93.64 -25.43 -21.04
N LEU A 2 -94.02 -24.75 -19.93
CA LEU A 2 -93.34 -24.70 -18.60
C LEU A 2 -91.84 -24.27 -18.56
N ALA A 3 -91.32 -23.53 -17.57
CA ALA A 3 -91.92 -22.60 -16.60
C ALA A 3 -90.84 -21.65 -16.00
N ALA A 4 -91.31 -20.58 -15.34
CA ALA A 4 -90.73 -19.79 -14.22
C ALA A 4 -89.43 -20.28 -13.49
N ARG A 5 -88.58 -19.45 -12.86
CA ARG A 5 -88.56 -17.99 -12.49
C ARG A 5 -87.09 -17.64 -12.09
N ARG A 6 -86.52 -16.46 -12.44
CA ARG A 6 -86.44 -15.17 -11.67
C ARG A 6 -85.81 -15.24 -10.25
N LEU A 7 -85.02 -14.27 -9.74
CA LEU A 7 -84.22 -13.13 -10.27
C LEU A 7 -83.50 -12.41 -9.08
N ARG A 8 -82.56 -11.47 -9.34
CA ARG A 8 -82.02 -10.36 -8.47
C ARG A 8 -80.79 -10.63 -7.57
N VAL A 9 -79.92 -9.63 -7.22
CA VAL A 9 -79.39 -8.41 -7.92
C VAL A 9 -78.29 -7.70 -7.06
N LEU A 10 -77.50 -6.77 -7.67
CA LEU A 10 -76.43 -5.85 -7.13
C LEU A 10 -74.97 -6.39 -7.18
N ARG A 11 -73.90 -5.58 -7.38
CA ARG A 11 -73.65 -4.37 -8.23
C ARG A 11 -72.14 -3.97 -8.20
N GLN A 12 -71.43 -4.01 -9.35
CA GLN A 12 -70.29 -3.15 -9.77
C GLN A 12 -69.01 -2.99 -8.89
N PRO A 13 -67.91 -2.34 -9.39
CA PRO A 13 -67.63 -1.79 -10.74
C PRO A 13 -66.60 -2.66 -11.52
N LEU A 14 -65.60 -2.30 -12.37
CA LEU A 14 -64.91 -1.07 -12.82
C LEU A 14 -64.43 -1.18 -14.32
N LEU A 15 -63.67 -0.17 -14.77
CA LEU A 15 -62.68 -0.04 -15.87
C LEU A 15 -62.18 -1.34 -16.56
N GLN A 16 -61.84 -1.39 -17.87
CA GLN A 16 -61.37 -0.33 -18.81
C GLN A 16 -61.57 -0.77 -20.29
N ALA A 17 -61.80 0.15 -21.26
CA ALA A 17 -61.78 -0.15 -22.72
C ALA A 17 -61.72 1.10 -23.63
N ARG A 18 -61.15 0.94 -24.85
CA ARG A 18 -60.99 1.94 -25.94
C ARG A 18 -59.97 3.07 -25.63
N TRP A 19 -59.33 3.75 -26.60
CA TRP A 19 -59.66 4.02 -28.01
C TRP A 19 -58.49 3.81 -29.01
N MET A 20 -58.81 3.75 -30.31
CA MET A 20 -57.86 3.85 -31.43
C MET A 20 -57.99 5.21 -32.14
N SER A 21 -56.94 6.04 -32.14
CA SER A 21 -56.62 7.16 -33.05
C SER A 21 -55.43 7.95 -32.43
N ALA A 22 -54.49 8.56 -33.14
CA ALA A 22 -54.42 8.94 -34.56
C ALA A 22 -52.94 9.07 -35.03
N LEU A 23 -52.74 9.60 -36.24
CA LEU A 23 -51.51 10.26 -36.75
C LEU A 23 -50.24 9.40 -36.92
N VAL A 24 -49.99 8.96 -38.16
CA VAL A 24 -48.79 9.39 -38.91
C VAL A 24 -49.25 9.80 -40.32
N ASP A 25 -48.73 10.90 -40.82
CA ASP A 25 -48.87 11.34 -42.21
C ASP A 25 -47.50 11.16 -42.87
N GLU A 26 -47.39 10.28 -43.87
CA GLU A 26 -46.10 9.92 -44.48
C GLU A 26 -46.18 9.95 -46.01
N ALA A 27 -45.47 10.92 -46.61
CA ALA A 27 -45.42 11.10 -48.05
C ALA A 27 -44.66 9.96 -48.74
N ALA A 28 -45.11 9.59 -49.95
CA ALA A 28 -44.57 8.45 -50.69
C ALA A 28 -43.09 8.64 -51.07
N SER A 29 -42.19 8.05 -50.28
CA SER A 29 -40.76 7.97 -50.59
C SER A 29 -40.53 7.02 -51.78
N PRO A 30 -39.87 7.45 -52.87
CA PRO A 30 -39.75 6.66 -54.09
C PRO A 30 -38.87 5.43 -53.85
N ILE A 31 -39.28 4.27 -54.39
CA ILE A 31 -38.55 3.01 -54.25
C ILE A 31 -37.27 3.05 -55.11
N LEU A 32 -36.22 3.66 -54.57
CA LEU A 32 -34.89 3.73 -55.19
C LEU A 32 -34.38 2.33 -55.53
N THR A 33 -33.92 2.13 -56.76
CA THR A 33 -33.33 0.88 -57.24
C THR A 33 -32.04 0.54 -56.48
N PRO A 34 -31.58 -0.72 -56.44
CA PRO A 34 -30.33 -1.08 -55.77
C PRO A 34 -29.08 -0.31 -56.26
N ALA A 35 -29.09 0.15 -57.52
CA ALA A 35 -28.04 1.03 -58.06
C ALA A 35 -28.19 2.48 -57.54
N ALA A 36 -29.40 3.03 -57.55
CA ALA A 36 -29.67 4.39 -57.05
C ALA A 36 -29.40 4.51 -55.54
N ARG A 37 -29.75 3.48 -54.74
CA ARG A 37 -29.41 3.41 -53.31
C ARG A 37 -27.90 3.43 -53.08
N LYS A 38 -27.11 2.71 -53.88
CA LYS A 38 -25.64 2.72 -53.80
C LYS A 38 -25.03 4.08 -54.16
N LEU A 39 -25.64 4.82 -55.10
CA LEU A 39 -25.19 6.16 -55.47
C LEU A 39 -25.52 7.18 -54.38
N ALA A 40 -26.77 7.20 -53.89
CA ALA A 40 -27.21 8.07 -52.80
C ALA A 40 -26.39 7.84 -51.52
N PHE A 41 -26.15 6.57 -51.13
CA PHE A 41 -25.30 6.24 -49.98
C PHE A 41 -23.83 6.67 -50.17
N LYS A 42 -23.31 6.71 -51.41
CA LYS A 42 -21.97 7.26 -51.68
C LYS A 42 -21.93 8.77 -51.40
N GLU A 43 -22.94 9.51 -51.84
CA GLU A 43 -23.05 10.96 -51.60
C GLU A 43 -23.24 11.25 -50.10
N GLU A 44 -24.08 10.48 -49.41
CA GLU A 44 -24.27 10.53 -47.95
C GLU A 44 -22.95 10.27 -47.20
N LEU A 45 -22.18 9.25 -47.61
CA LEU A 45 -20.89 8.90 -47.01
C LEU A 45 -19.85 10.02 -47.20
N GLU A 46 -19.76 10.64 -48.39
CA GLU A 46 -18.86 11.78 -48.60
C GLU A 46 -19.31 13.03 -47.80
N GLN A 47 -20.61 13.26 -47.62
CA GLN A 47 -21.13 14.32 -46.73
C GLN A 47 -20.86 14.03 -45.25
N ALA A 48 -20.88 12.76 -44.82
CA ALA A 48 -20.51 12.36 -43.47
C ALA A 48 -19.00 12.53 -43.22
N ARG A 49 -18.16 12.14 -44.21
CA ARG A 49 -16.71 12.37 -44.20
C ARG A 49 -16.37 13.85 -44.14
N LYS A 50 -17.00 14.69 -44.96
CA LYS A 50 -16.76 16.14 -44.95
C LYS A 50 -17.02 16.75 -43.58
N ARG A 51 -18.15 16.40 -42.94
CA ARG A 51 -18.46 16.84 -41.57
C ARG A 51 -17.44 16.35 -40.52
N ALA A 52 -16.90 15.14 -40.68
CA ALA A 52 -15.84 14.60 -39.81
C ALA A 52 -14.45 15.25 -40.02
N LEU A 53 -14.24 15.94 -41.15
CA LEU A 53 -13.05 16.75 -41.43
C LEU A 53 -13.20 18.20 -40.96
N GLU A 54 -14.43 18.70 -40.86
CA GLU A 54 -14.76 20.07 -40.38
C GLU A 54 -14.60 20.23 -38.85
N GLY A 55 -14.52 19.14 -38.08
CA GLY A 55 -14.25 19.14 -36.64
C GLY A 55 -15.29 19.96 -35.85
N GLY A 56 -14.82 20.89 -35.02
CA GLY A 56 -15.66 21.86 -34.31
C GLY A 56 -16.19 23.01 -35.17
N GLY A 57 -15.94 23.00 -36.49
CA GLY A 57 -16.34 24.04 -37.44
C GLY A 57 -15.28 25.12 -37.66
N ALA A 58 -15.32 25.76 -38.83
CA ALA A 58 -14.29 26.69 -39.31
C ALA A 58 -13.98 27.86 -38.36
N GLU A 59 -14.98 28.38 -37.62
CA GLU A 59 -14.79 29.44 -36.62
C GLU A 59 -13.90 28.98 -35.45
N ARG A 60 -14.03 27.72 -35.01
CA ARG A 60 -13.19 27.16 -33.94
C ARG A 60 -11.80 26.80 -34.43
N VAL A 61 -11.67 26.40 -35.70
CA VAL A 61 -10.36 26.20 -36.35
C VAL A 61 -9.60 27.53 -36.43
N ALA A 62 -10.24 28.60 -36.90
CA ALA A 62 -9.64 29.94 -36.92
C ALA A 62 -9.16 30.36 -35.50
N LYS A 63 -9.97 30.15 -34.47
CA LYS A 63 -9.63 30.45 -33.06
C LYS A 63 -8.54 29.56 -32.44
N GLN A 64 -8.16 28.45 -33.09
CA GLN A 64 -6.98 27.65 -32.74
C GLN A 64 -5.74 28.23 -33.46
N HIS A 65 -5.84 28.52 -34.76
CA HIS A 65 -4.78 29.15 -35.55
C HIS A 65 -4.41 30.56 -35.05
N GLU A 66 -5.38 31.37 -34.61
CA GLU A 66 -5.18 32.68 -33.97
C GLU A 66 -4.30 32.62 -32.70
N LYS A 67 -4.17 31.43 -32.08
CA LYS A 67 -3.31 31.18 -30.92
C LYS A 67 -1.95 30.59 -31.28
N GLY A 68 -1.59 30.55 -32.57
CA GLY A 68 -0.36 29.91 -33.06
C GLY A 68 -0.38 28.38 -33.03
N LYS A 69 -1.51 27.76 -32.67
CA LYS A 69 -1.66 26.30 -32.55
C LYS A 69 -2.21 25.71 -33.85
N LEU A 70 -1.76 24.51 -34.22
CA LEU A 70 -2.34 23.73 -35.31
C LEU A 70 -3.56 22.92 -34.84
N THR A 71 -4.35 22.43 -35.79
CA THR A 71 -5.41 21.45 -35.55
C THR A 71 -4.86 20.03 -35.38
N ALA A 72 -5.67 19.15 -34.78
CA ALA A 72 -5.33 17.73 -34.62
C ALA A 72 -4.96 17.01 -35.94
N ARG A 73 -5.52 17.44 -37.07
CA ARG A 73 -5.30 16.83 -38.39
C ARG A 73 -3.99 17.33 -39.03
N GLU A 74 -3.72 18.64 -38.95
CA GLU A 74 -2.46 19.23 -39.43
C GLU A 74 -1.25 18.68 -38.65
N ARG A 75 -1.37 18.51 -37.33
CA ARG A 75 -0.33 17.90 -36.48
C ARG A 75 0.00 16.46 -36.90
N ILE A 76 -1.01 15.66 -37.25
CA ILE A 76 -0.83 14.30 -37.77
C ILE A 76 -0.20 14.30 -39.17
N GLU A 77 -0.55 15.26 -40.04
CA GLU A 77 0.03 15.36 -41.39
C GLU A 77 1.50 15.81 -41.37
N LEU A 78 1.92 16.65 -40.42
CA LEU A 78 3.33 17.00 -40.22
C LEU A 78 4.15 15.88 -39.55
N LEU A 79 3.54 15.13 -38.61
CA LEU A 79 4.22 14.07 -37.89
C LEU A 79 4.50 12.86 -38.78
N LEU A 80 3.56 12.47 -39.62
CA LEU A 80 3.64 11.24 -40.42
C LEU A 80 4.15 11.48 -41.84
N ASP A 81 4.76 10.44 -42.41
CA ASP A 81 5.22 10.46 -43.80
C ASP A 81 4.03 10.69 -44.76
N LYS A 82 4.21 11.60 -45.72
CA LYS A 82 3.14 12.13 -46.58
C LYS A 82 2.33 11.01 -47.26
N GLY A 83 1.03 11.01 -47.01
CA GLY A 83 0.07 10.05 -47.58
C GLY A 83 0.03 8.66 -46.91
N THR A 84 0.82 8.43 -45.84
CA THR A 84 0.82 7.14 -45.11
C THR A 84 -0.27 7.01 -44.06
N PHE A 85 -0.85 8.12 -43.58
CA PHE A 85 -1.86 8.11 -42.52
C PHE A 85 -3.12 7.32 -42.92
N ARG A 86 -3.58 6.47 -42.00
CA ARG A 86 -4.82 5.71 -42.07
C ARG A 86 -5.60 5.91 -40.77
N GLU A 87 -6.59 6.80 -40.84
CA GLU A 87 -7.52 7.10 -39.75
C GLU A 87 -8.46 5.93 -39.46
N TYR A 88 -8.75 5.71 -38.18
CA TYR A 88 -9.76 4.78 -37.70
C TYR A 88 -10.88 5.54 -36.98
N ASP A 89 -12.10 4.99 -36.98
CA ASP A 89 -13.24 5.53 -36.24
C ASP A 89 -13.57 7.01 -36.53
N MET A 90 -13.33 7.47 -37.76
CA MET A 90 -13.62 8.84 -38.24
C MET A 90 -15.09 9.24 -38.02
N LEU A 91 -16.04 8.32 -38.26
CA LEU A 91 -17.48 8.59 -38.22
C LEU A 91 -18.13 8.25 -36.86
N LYS A 92 -17.33 8.08 -35.81
CA LYS A 92 -17.81 7.65 -34.49
C LYS A 92 -18.18 8.85 -33.63
N SER A 93 -19.41 8.89 -33.10
CA SER A 93 -19.92 9.93 -32.20
C SER A 93 -20.11 9.39 -30.77
N HIS A 94 -20.29 10.30 -29.80
CA HIS A 94 -20.69 9.92 -28.45
C HIS A 94 -22.11 9.36 -28.36
N ARG A 95 -22.36 8.63 -27.28
CA ARG A 95 -23.64 7.96 -26.96
C ARG A 95 -24.42 8.67 -25.85
N CYS A 96 -23.82 9.67 -25.21
CA CYS A 96 -24.43 10.45 -24.13
C CYS A 96 -25.69 11.21 -24.57
N SER A 97 -26.75 11.12 -23.75
CA SER A 97 -28.02 11.84 -23.87
C SER A 97 -28.31 12.79 -22.69
N ASP A 98 -27.36 12.94 -21.77
CA ASP A 98 -27.49 13.81 -20.61
C ASP A 98 -27.14 15.26 -20.96
N PHE A 99 -27.69 16.21 -20.20
CA PHE A 99 -27.42 17.65 -20.32
C PHE A 99 -27.66 18.27 -21.72
N GLY A 100 -28.39 17.59 -22.62
CA GLY A 100 -28.63 18.05 -23.99
C GLY A 100 -27.54 17.65 -25.00
N MET A 101 -26.60 16.77 -24.62
CA MET A 101 -25.52 16.29 -25.48
C MET A 101 -26.01 15.65 -26.78
N GLU A 102 -27.19 15.01 -26.79
CA GLU A 102 -27.77 14.35 -27.96
C GLU A 102 -27.96 15.28 -29.18
N LYS A 103 -28.01 16.60 -28.93
CA LYS A 103 -28.15 17.64 -29.96
C LYS A 103 -26.82 18.06 -30.62
N GLN A 104 -25.66 17.61 -30.11
CA GLN A 104 -24.33 18.11 -30.51
C GLN A 104 -23.37 16.99 -30.95
N GLN A 105 -23.81 16.06 -31.81
CA GLN A 105 -22.93 14.99 -32.29
C GLN A 105 -21.89 15.47 -33.31
N TYR A 106 -20.62 15.49 -32.91
CA TYR A 106 -19.46 15.71 -33.79
C TYR A 106 -18.83 14.35 -34.16
N PRO A 107 -18.82 13.95 -35.45
CA PRO A 107 -18.15 12.72 -35.87
C PRO A 107 -16.65 12.77 -35.58
N GLY A 108 -16.13 11.70 -34.99
CA GLY A 108 -14.76 11.59 -34.49
C GLY A 108 -14.65 11.83 -32.99
N ASP A 109 -15.65 12.46 -32.38
CA ASP A 109 -15.86 12.69 -30.94
C ASP A 109 -14.72 13.43 -30.20
N GLY A 110 -13.90 14.21 -30.93
CA GLY A 110 -12.84 15.04 -30.36
C GLY A 110 -11.47 14.37 -30.26
N VAL A 111 -11.27 13.21 -30.89
CA VAL A 111 -9.94 12.63 -31.08
C VAL A 111 -9.80 12.00 -32.47
N VAL A 112 -8.72 12.34 -33.17
CA VAL A 112 -8.32 11.71 -34.44
C VAL A 112 -7.36 10.57 -34.09
N THR A 113 -7.65 9.33 -34.50
CA THR A 113 -6.79 8.16 -34.20
C THR A 113 -6.48 7.35 -35.44
N GLY A 114 -5.31 6.70 -35.48
CA GLY A 114 -4.93 5.84 -36.60
C GLY A 114 -3.49 5.36 -36.54
N ARG A 115 -2.93 5.08 -37.71
CA ARG A 115 -1.52 4.72 -37.91
C ARG A 115 -0.91 5.42 -39.13
N GLY A 116 0.40 5.49 -39.18
CA GLY A 116 1.16 5.89 -40.37
C GLY A 116 2.59 5.40 -40.30
N LEU A 117 3.47 6.03 -41.07
CA LEU A 117 4.91 5.81 -40.99
C LEU A 117 5.62 7.09 -40.52
N ILE A 118 6.76 6.94 -39.83
CA ILE A 118 7.76 7.98 -39.64
C ILE A 118 9.08 7.42 -40.19
N ASN A 119 9.64 8.09 -41.20
CA ASN A 119 10.86 7.67 -41.91
C ASN A 119 10.78 6.20 -42.39
N GLY A 120 9.61 5.80 -42.90
CA GLY A 120 9.30 4.46 -43.40
C GLY A 120 8.90 3.44 -42.32
N ARG A 121 8.98 3.78 -41.04
CA ARG A 121 8.77 2.86 -39.90
C ARG A 121 7.39 3.05 -39.27
N LEU A 122 6.72 1.96 -38.88
CA LEU A 122 5.34 1.99 -38.39
C LEU A 122 5.19 2.70 -37.04
N THR A 123 4.17 3.57 -36.91
CA THR A 123 3.72 4.10 -35.62
C THR A 123 2.20 4.22 -35.56
N PHE A 124 1.63 4.17 -34.36
CA PHE A 124 0.26 4.56 -34.07
C PHE A 124 0.22 5.98 -33.49
N VAL A 125 -0.87 6.71 -33.74
CA VAL A 125 -1.03 8.09 -33.26
C VAL A 125 -2.47 8.40 -32.86
N PHE A 126 -2.63 9.13 -31.77
CA PHE A 126 -3.84 9.90 -31.49
C PHE A 126 -3.52 11.39 -31.40
N SER A 127 -4.41 12.24 -31.90
CA SER A 127 -4.37 13.69 -31.67
C SER A 127 -5.72 14.19 -31.21
N GLN A 128 -5.70 14.94 -30.11
CA GLN A 128 -6.88 15.48 -29.44
C GLN A 128 -7.32 16.77 -30.16
N ASP A 129 -8.61 16.87 -30.49
CA ASP A 129 -9.16 18.01 -31.23
C ASP A 129 -9.87 18.98 -30.27
N PHE A 130 -9.14 20.01 -29.85
CA PHE A 130 -9.65 21.05 -28.95
C PHE A 130 -10.88 21.80 -29.50
N THR A 131 -11.12 21.78 -30.83
CA THR A 131 -12.30 22.43 -31.42
C THR A 131 -13.60 21.69 -31.09
N VAL A 132 -13.53 20.39 -30.78
CA VAL A 132 -14.69 19.55 -30.41
C VAL A 132 -14.72 19.37 -28.89
N PHE A 133 -15.72 19.96 -28.23
CA PHE A 133 -15.89 19.92 -26.76
C PHE A 133 -14.64 20.25 -25.93
N GLY A 134 -13.73 21.11 -26.42
CA GLY A 134 -12.47 21.42 -25.74
C GLY A 134 -11.51 20.22 -25.66
N GLY A 135 -11.62 19.26 -26.58
CA GLY A 135 -10.85 18.01 -26.56
C GLY A 135 -11.21 17.08 -25.40
N SER A 136 -12.33 17.32 -24.71
CA SER A 136 -12.69 16.59 -23.48
C SER A 136 -13.03 15.11 -23.73
N LEU A 137 -12.41 14.26 -22.93
CA LEU A 137 -12.48 12.80 -23.07
C LEU A 137 -13.83 12.25 -22.64
N SER A 138 -14.46 11.52 -23.56
CA SER A 138 -15.67 10.71 -23.41
C SER A 138 -15.34 9.21 -23.38
N GLU A 139 -16.36 8.40 -23.08
CA GLU A 139 -16.33 6.94 -23.23
C GLU A 139 -15.84 6.52 -24.64
N THR A 140 -16.42 7.13 -25.66
CA THR A 140 -16.26 6.76 -27.08
C THR A 140 -14.96 7.31 -27.69
N TYR A 141 -14.45 8.43 -27.18
CA TYR A 141 -13.09 8.93 -27.38
C TYR A 141 -12.06 7.98 -26.78
N ALA A 142 -12.25 7.54 -25.53
CA ALA A 142 -11.32 6.61 -24.87
C ALA A 142 -11.24 5.28 -25.62
N GLU A 143 -12.39 4.70 -25.99
CA GLU A 143 -12.46 3.52 -26.87
C GLU A 143 -11.64 3.68 -28.18
N LYS A 144 -11.48 4.89 -28.73
CA LYS A 144 -10.66 5.14 -29.95
C LYS A 144 -9.16 5.10 -29.67
N ILE A 145 -8.73 5.61 -28.51
CA ILE A 145 -7.32 5.56 -28.06
C ILE A 145 -6.97 4.13 -27.65
N VAL A 146 -7.81 3.50 -26.82
CA VAL A 146 -7.74 2.08 -26.42
C VAL A 146 -7.60 1.17 -27.64
N LYS A 147 -8.37 1.41 -28.71
CA LYS A 147 -8.26 0.65 -29.97
C LYS A 147 -6.87 0.74 -30.60
N ILE A 148 -6.25 1.92 -30.69
CA ILE A 148 -4.92 2.03 -31.31
C ILE A 148 -3.78 1.57 -30.38
N MET A 149 -3.89 1.76 -29.07
CA MET A 149 -2.89 1.27 -28.11
C MET A 149 -2.82 -0.26 -28.10
N ASN A 150 -3.98 -0.93 -28.13
CA ASN A 150 -4.02 -2.39 -28.31
C ASN A 150 -3.36 -2.84 -29.63
N LYS A 151 -3.53 -2.08 -30.73
CA LYS A 151 -2.89 -2.40 -32.02
C LYS A 151 -1.40 -2.06 -32.09
N ALA A 152 -0.95 -1.06 -31.35
CA ALA A 152 0.46 -0.76 -31.16
C ALA A 152 1.17 -1.91 -30.43
N MET A 153 0.54 -2.43 -29.37
CA MET A 153 1.00 -3.61 -28.62
C MET A 153 0.94 -4.91 -29.44
N GLU A 154 -0.15 -5.13 -30.20
CA GLU A 154 -0.35 -6.30 -31.08
C GLU A 154 0.74 -6.41 -32.15
N LEU A 155 1.20 -5.28 -32.70
CA LEU A 155 2.17 -5.22 -33.79
C LEU A 155 3.60 -4.86 -33.37
N GLY A 156 3.85 -4.55 -32.09
CA GLY A 156 5.15 -4.11 -31.60
C GLY A 156 5.61 -2.78 -32.23
N ALA A 157 4.73 -1.78 -32.27
CA ALA A 157 5.03 -0.46 -32.82
C ALA A 157 4.81 0.66 -31.78
N PRO A 158 5.56 1.78 -31.83
CA PRO A 158 5.37 2.90 -30.90
C PRO A 158 3.97 3.53 -31.01
N VAL A 159 3.56 4.20 -29.94
CA VAL A 159 2.34 5.02 -29.89
C VAL A 159 2.65 6.46 -29.48
N ILE A 160 2.14 7.41 -30.25
CA ILE A 160 2.35 8.84 -30.05
C ILE A 160 1.01 9.51 -29.67
N GLY A 161 0.98 10.21 -28.54
CA GLY A 161 -0.13 11.04 -28.09
C GLY A 161 0.15 12.52 -28.32
N LEU A 162 -0.71 13.19 -29.08
CA LEU A 162 -0.66 14.64 -29.32
C LEU A 162 -1.80 15.31 -28.54
N ASN A 163 -1.48 15.81 -27.35
CA ASN A 163 -2.45 16.17 -26.31
C ASN A 163 -2.82 17.66 -26.33
N ASP A 164 -4.14 17.93 -26.30
CA ASP A 164 -4.77 19.24 -26.37
C ASP A 164 -6.23 19.11 -25.86
N SER A 165 -6.39 19.01 -24.54
CA SER A 165 -7.66 18.62 -23.89
C SER A 165 -7.89 19.32 -22.54
N GLY A 166 -9.09 19.88 -22.38
CA GLY A 166 -9.59 20.41 -21.11
C GLY A 166 -9.88 19.36 -20.02
N GLY A 167 -9.63 18.06 -20.26
CA GLY A 167 -9.75 17.01 -19.26
C GLY A 167 -10.96 16.09 -19.46
N ALA A 168 -11.67 15.79 -18.38
CA ALA A 168 -12.84 14.89 -18.41
C ALA A 168 -14.08 15.59 -18.97
N ARG A 169 -14.85 14.88 -19.79
CA ARG A 169 -16.17 15.35 -20.24
C ARG A 169 -17.18 15.16 -19.12
N ILE A 170 -17.37 16.21 -18.31
CA ILE A 170 -18.19 16.23 -17.09
C ILE A 170 -19.62 15.69 -17.35
N GLN A 171 -20.17 15.98 -18.53
CA GLN A 171 -21.50 15.54 -18.97
C GLN A 171 -21.65 14.01 -19.04
N GLU A 172 -20.56 13.26 -19.21
CA GLU A 172 -20.55 11.78 -19.23
C GLU A 172 -20.15 11.16 -17.88
N GLY A 173 -19.88 11.99 -16.87
CA GLY A 173 -19.64 11.59 -15.49
C GLY A 173 -18.60 10.46 -15.36
N VAL A 174 -19.01 9.35 -14.75
CA VAL A 174 -18.14 8.20 -14.48
C VAL A 174 -17.69 7.45 -15.74
N ALA A 175 -18.37 7.59 -16.88
CA ALA A 175 -17.94 6.94 -18.12
C ALA A 175 -16.66 7.58 -18.70
N SER A 176 -16.50 8.90 -18.53
CA SER A 176 -15.24 9.60 -18.82
C SER A 176 -14.10 9.07 -17.92
N LEU A 177 -14.37 8.87 -16.63
CA LEU A 177 -13.37 8.34 -15.68
C LEU A 177 -13.00 6.87 -15.96
N ALA A 178 -13.96 6.04 -16.38
CA ALA A 178 -13.69 4.67 -16.84
C ALA A 178 -12.79 4.68 -18.09
N GLY A 179 -13.08 5.56 -19.06
CA GLY A 179 -12.26 5.74 -20.26
C GLY A 179 -10.82 6.18 -19.95
N TYR A 180 -10.61 7.06 -18.96
CA TYR A 180 -9.28 7.38 -18.46
C TYR A 180 -8.55 6.16 -17.89
N ALA A 181 -9.20 5.41 -17.01
CA ALA A 181 -8.62 4.21 -16.40
C ALA A 181 -8.28 3.11 -17.42
N ASP A 182 -9.09 2.94 -18.48
CA ASP A 182 -8.82 1.99 -19.56
C ASP A 182 -7.56 2.39 -20.37
N ILE A 183 -7.32 3.70 -20.56
CA ILE A 183 -6.07 4.21 -21.18
C ILE A 183 -4.89 4.01 -20.23
N PHE A 184 -5.00 4.39 -18.95
CA PHE A 184 -3.91 4.24 -17.97
C PHE A 184 -3.46 2.78 -17.83
N GLN A 185 -4.41 1.83 -17.81
CA GLN A 185 -4.10 0.41 -17.75
C GLN A 185 -3.28 -0.05 -18.97
N LEU A 186 -3.56 0.49 -20.17
CA LEU A 186 -2.75 0.22 -21.36
C LEU A 186 -1.40 0.94 -21.33
N ASN A 187 -1.30 2.14 -20.75
CA ASN A 187 0.01 2.80 -20.57
C ASN A 187 0.94 1.96 -19.70
N VAL A 188 0.42 1.40 -18.60
CA VAL A 188 1.18 0.51 -17.71
C VAL A 188 1.59 -0.79 -18.42
N LEU A 189 0.68 -1.40 -19.19
CA LEU A 189 0.97 -2.65 -19.92
C LEU A 189 1.93 -2.46 -21.11
N ALA A 190 2.01 -1.24 -21.67
CA ALA A 190 2.91 -0.89 -22.76
C ALA A 190 4.30 -0.41 -22.30
N SER A 191 4.46 -0.02 -21.03
CA SER A 191 5.71 0.51 -20.48
C SER A 191 6.84 -0.52 -20.57
N GLY A 192 7.94 -0.15 -21.25
CA GLY A 192 9.05 -1.07 -21.53
C GLY A 192 8.71 -2.20 -22.52
N VAL A 193 7.63 -2.08 -23.30
CA VAL A 193 7.24 -3.03 -24.35
C VAL A 193 7.24 -2.37 -25.73
N ILE A 194 6.58 -1.22 -25.86
CA ILE A 194 6.64 -0.32 -27.01
C ILE A 194 6.97 1.09 -26.50
N PRO A 195 7.72 1.92 -27.26
CA PRO A 195 7.93 3.30 -26.87
C PRO A 195 6.61 4.08 -26.88
N GLN A 196 6.35 4.79 -25.79
CA GLN A 196 5.18 5.65 -25.60
C GLN A 196 5.64 7.11 -25.52
N LEU A 197 5.19 7.93 -26.46
CA LEU A 197 5.66 9.31 -26.62
C LEU A 197 4.49 10.28 -26.50
N THR A 198 4.59 11.25 -25.60
CA THR A 198 3.61 12.34 -25.47
C THR A 198 4.21 13.64 -25.98
N MET A 199 3.44 14.35 -26.81
CA MET A 199 3.62 15.77 -27.07
C MET A 199 2.41 16.53 -26.52
N VAL A 200 2.62 17.48 -25.63
CA VAL A 200 1.57 18.36 -25.10
C VAL A 200 1.60 19.66 -25.91
N MET A 201 0.49 19.95 -26.59
CA MET A 201 0.35 21.00 -27.59
C MET A 201 -0.87 21.89 -27.29
N GLY A 202 -1.22 21.99 -26.00
CA GLY A 202 -2.42 22.64 -25.51
C GLY A 202 -2.63 22.40 -24.01
N PRO A 203 -3.84 22.68 -23.50
CA PRO A 203 -4.24 22.32 -22.14
C PRO A 203 -4.15 20.81 -21.91
N CYS A 204 -3.83 20.41 -20.69
CA CYS A 204 -3.93 19.02 -20.23
C CYS A 204 -4.25 19.02 -18.73
N ALA A 205 -5.55 18.95 -18.39
CA ALA A 205 -6.02 19.20 -17.03
C ALA A 205 -6.72 17.98 -16.38
N GLY A 206 -6.65 17.88 -15.05
CA GLY A 206 -7.33 16.84 -14.29
C GLY A 206 -6.73 15.46 -14.56
N GLY A 207 -7.58 14.45 -14.77
CA GLY A 207 -7.14 13.09 -15.11
C GLY A 207 -6.27 12.99 -16.37
N ALA A 208 -6.31 14.00 -17.26
CA ALA A 208 -5.56 13.99 -18.51
C ALA A 208 -4.03 13.90 -18.33
N VAL A 209 -3.47 14.38 -17.20
CA VAL A 209 -2.01 14.39 -16.99
C VAL A 209 -1.42 13.02 -16.66
N TYR A 210 -2.22 12.07 -16.15
CA TYR A 210 -1.71 10.78 -15.67
C TYR A 210 -1.32 9.82 -16.80
N SER A 211 -1.97 9.90 -17.96
CA SER A 211 -1.55 9.11 -19.14
C SER A 211 -0.15 9.56 -19.64
N PRO A 212 0.10 10.87 -19.91
CA PRO A 212 1.44 11.41 -20.13
C PRO A 212 2.47 10.98 -19.09
N ALA A 213 2.15 11.08 -17.79
CA ALA A 213 3.06 10.72 -16.70
C ALA A 213 3.53 9.26 -16.76
N MET A 214 2.71 8.36 -17.31
CA MET A 214 3.03 6.94 -17.52
C MET A 214 3.70 6.63 -18.87
N THR A 215 3.70 7.56 -19.83
CA THR A 215 4.48 7.44 -21.08
C THR A 215 5.97 7.67 -20.82
N ASP A 216 6.83 7.18 -21.72
CA ASP A 216 8.28 7.19 -21.52
C ASP A 216 8.87 8.60 -21.59
N TYR A 217 8.42 9.40 -22.57
CA TYR A 217 8.86 10.79 -22.80
C TYR A 217 7.67 11.73 -22.98
N ILE A 218 7.77 12.91 -22.36
CA ILE A 218 6.79 14.00 -22.45
C ILE A 218 7.51 15.25 -22.96
N PHE A 219 7.12 15.74 -24.13
CA PHE A 219 7.58 17.01 -24.70
C PHE A 219 6.43 18.04 -24.65
N MET A 220 6.75 19.34 -24.57
CA MET A 220 5.78 20.43 -24.44
C MET A 220 6.04 21.58 -25.42
N CYS A 221 5.00 22.31 -25.80
CA CYS A 221 5.12 23.56 -26.56
C CYS A 221 5.09 24.77 -25.60
N ARG A 222 6.06 25.68 -25.70
CA ARG A 222 6.14 26.89 -24.85
C ARG A 222 4.94 27.81 -25.08
N ASP A 223 4.53 28.51 -24.04
CA ASP A 223 3.46 29.54 -23.99
C ASP A 223 2.07 29.13 -24.52
N SER A 224 1.91 27.87 -24.91
CA SER A 224 0.78 27.33 -25.67
C SER A 224 0.29 25.98 -25.13
N SER A 225 1.02 25.37 -24.19
CA SER A 225 0.68 24.10 -23.55
C SER A 225 0.98 24.10 -22.05
N TYR A 226 0.13 23.43 -21.26
CA TYR A 226 0.27 23.33 -19.80
C TYR A 226 -0.35 22.05 -19.25
N MET A 227 0.17 21.54 -18.13
CA MET A 227 -0.30 20.36 -17.42
C MET A 227 -0.60 20.66 -15.94
N PHE A 228 -1.74 20.23 -15.40
CA PHE A 228 -1.95 20.18 -13.96
C PHE A 228 -3.08 19.23 -13.53
N VAL A 229 -2.95 18.62 -12.35
CA VAL A 229 -4.02 17.81 -11.73
C VAL A 229 -5.19 18.70 -11.29
N THR A 230 -4.90 19.89 -10.77
CA THR A 230 -5.87 20.83 -10.20
C THR A 230 -5.66 22.21 -10.83
N GLY A 231 -6.72 22.83 -11.34
CA GLY A 231 -6.61 24.14 -12.01
C GLY A 231 -6.44 25.32 -11.04
N PRO A 232 -5.89 26.47 -11.51
CA PRO A 232 -5.60 27.62 -10.66
C PRO A 232 -6.78 28.15 -9.83
N ASP A 233 -8.00 28.14 -10.38
CA ASP A 233 -9.20 28.59 -9.65
C ASP A 233 -9.47 27.73 -8.39
N VAL A 234 -9.19 26.43 -8.47
CA VAL A 234 -9.35 25.50 -7.34
C VAL A 234 -8.17 25.64 -6.37
N VAL A 235 -6.94 25.82 -6.87
CA VAL A 235 -5.78 26.16 -6.03
C VAL A 235 -6.07 27.40 -5.18
N LYS A 236 -6.52 28.49 -5.84
CA LYS A 236 -6.90 29.74 -5.19
C LYS A 236 -7.98 29.57 -4.12
N THR A 237 -9.05 28.82 -4.41
CA THR A 237 -10.14 28.62 -3.43
C THR A 237 -9.78 27.71 -2.25
N VAL A 238 -8.78 26.83 -2.38
CA VAL A 238 -8.38 25.88 -1.32
C VAL A 238 -7.19 26.39 -0.50
N THR A 239 -6.23 27.08 -1.12
CA THR A 239 -4.96 27.49 -0.49
C THR A 239 -4.82 29.00 -0.31
N ASN A 240 -5.63 29.81 -1.00
CA ASN A 240 -5.46 31.26 -1.21
C ASN A 240 -4.19 31.66 -2.00
N GLU A 241 -3.53 30.70 -2.67
CA GLU A 241 -2.43 30.99 -3.61
C GLU A 241 -2.99 31.51 -4.94
N GLU A 242 -2.56 32.70 -5.36
CA GLU A 242 -2.86 33.24 -6.69
C GLU A 242 -1.72 32.93 -7.65
N VAL A 243 -2.01 32.12 -8.68
CA VAL A 243 -1.03 31.62 -9.65
C VAL A 243 -1.68 31.54 -11.04
N THR A 244 -0.93 31.77 -12.12
CA THR A 244 -1.42 31.60 -13.50
C THR A 244 -1.29 30.15 -14.00
N GLN A 245 -1.88 29.85 -15.16
CA GLN A 245 -1.76 28.52 -15.80
C GLN A 245 -0.31 28.18 -16.20
N GLU A 246 0.47 29.16 -16.68
CA GLU A 246 1.87 28.96 -17.08
C GLU A 246 2.79 28.81 -15.86
N GLU A 247 2.57 29.59 -14.79
CA GLU A 247 3.34 29.44 -13.54
C GLU A 247 3.06 28.08 -12.88
N LEU A 248 1.79 27.66 -12.79
CA LEU A 248 1.38 26.41 -12.14
C LEU A 248 1.83 25.14 -12.89
N GLY A 249 1.78 25.16 -14.21
CA GLY A 249 1.89 23.95 -15.03
C GLY A 249 2.41 24.16 -16.45
N GLY A 250 2.99 25.32 -16.73
CA GLY A 250 3.55 25.66 -18.03
C GLY A 250 4.78 24.84 -18.41
N ALA A 251 5.19 24.96 -19.67
CA ALA A 251 6.32 24.23 -20.21
C ALA A 251 7.62 24.55 -19.45
N ALA A 252 7.79 25.78 -18.97
CA ALA A 252 8.94 26.18 -18.16
C ALA A 252 8.93 25.46 -16.78
N THR A 253 7.81 25.48 -16.06
CA THR A 253 7.68 24.84 -14.73
C THR A 253 7.98 23.34 -14.78
N HIS A 254 7.51 22.64 -15.83
CA HIS A 254 7.74 21.20 -15.95
C HIS A 254 9.11 20.79 -16.49
N THR A 255 9.80 21.65 -17.26
CA THR A 255 11.17 21.38 -17.77
C THR A 255 12.29 21.90 -16.86
N LYS A 256 12.00 22.79 -15.92
CA LYS A 256 12.99 23.42 -15.01
C LYS A 256 12.83 23.00 -13.56
N THR A 257 11.59 22.95 -13.07
CA THR A 257 11.29 22.83 -11.63
C THR A 257 10.82 21.43 -11.26
N SER A 258 9.77 20.91 -11.91
CA SER A 258 9.12 19.66 -11.45
C SER A 258 9.69 18.38 -12.08
N GLY A 259 10.56 18.47 -13.10
CA GLY A 259 11.12 17.31 -13.79
C GLY A 259 10.10 16.39 -14.48
N VAL A 260 8.93 16.91 -14.87
CA VAL A 260 7.87 16.13 -15.53
C VAL A 260 8.04 16.12 -17.05
N ALA A 261 8.41 17.27 -17.62
CA ALA A 261 8.65 17.41 -19.06
C ALA A 261 10.14 17.20 -19.38
N HIS A 262 10.39 16.54 -20.50
CA HIS A 262 11.72 16.10 -20.92
C HIS A 262 12.38 17.11 -21.87
N CYS A 263 11.60 17.74 -22.75
CA CYS A 263 12.00 18.83 -23.63
C CYS A 263 10.84 19.83 -23.76
N ALA A 264 11.16 21.07 -24.14
CA ALA A 264 10.19 22.06 -24.60
C ALA A 264 10.67 22.72 -25.89
N PHE A 265 9.72 23.09 -26.75
CA PHE A 265 9.94 23.66 -28.09
C PHE A 265 9.07 24.92 -28.27
N ASP A 266 9.46 25.87 -29.12
CA ASP A 266 8.80 27.18 -29.23
C ASP A 266 7.44 27.12 -29.91
N ASN A 267 7.17 26.08 -30.71
CA ASN A 267 5.95 25.96 -31.50
C ASN A 267 5.66 24.51 -31.95
N ASP A 268 4.42 24.27 -32.38
CA ASP A 268 3.93 22.97 -32.89
C ASP A 268 4.82 22.34 -33.98
N VAL A 269 5.41 23.13 -34.88
CA VAL A 269 6.15 22.62 -36.06
C VAL A 269 7.54 22.15 -35.66
N GLU A 270 8.26 22.93 -34.85
CA GLU A 270 9.54 22.52 -34.24
C GLU A 270 9.33 21.28 -33.36
N ALA A 271 8.29 21.29 -32.52
CA ALA A 271 7.96 20.18 -31.63
C ALA A 271 7.76 18.85 -32.40
N ILE A 272 7.04 18.91 -33.52
CA ILE A 272 6.81 17.74 -34.38
C ILE A 272 8.10 17.33 -35.13
N HIS A 273 8.93 18.28 -35.54
CA HIS A 273 10.24 17.98 -36.16
C HIS A 273 11.17 17.23 -35.20
N GLU A 274 11.34 17.74 -33.98
CA GLU A 274 12.19 17.10 -32.98
C GLU A 274 11.59 15.78 -32.45
N MET A 275 10.26 15.62 -32.43
CA MET A 275 9.62 14.32 -32.19
C MET A 275 9.98 13.29 -33.27
N ARG A 276 10.03 13.68 -34.57
CA ARG A 276 10.51 12.79 -35.64
C ARG A 276 12.00 12.48 -35.50
N ARG A 277 12.84 13.47 -35.19
CA ARG A 277 14.28 13.28 -34.92
C ARG A 277 14.52 12.33 -33.74
N PHE A 278 13.72 12.45 -32.67
CA PHE A 278 13.78 11.60 -31.49
C PHE A 278 13.38 10.15 -31.79
N PHE A 279 12.28 9.96 -32.52
CA PHE A 279 11.76 8.65 -32.94
C PHE A 279 12.80 7.80 -33.71
N ASP A 280 13.71 8.44 -34.46
CA ASP A 280 14.79 7.77 -35.18
C ASP A 280 15.88 7.16 -34.27
N PHE A 281 15.95 7.50 -32.99
CA PHE A 281 16.87 6.85 -32.04
C PHE A 281 16.27 5.58 -31.40
N LEU A 282 14.94 5.43 -31.39
CA LEU A 282 14.26 4.36 -30.65
C LEU A 282 14.06 3.12 -31.54
N PRO A 283 14.09 1.87 -31.01
CA PRO A 283 13.53 0.70 -31.69
C PRO A 283 11.99 0.81 -31.79
N LEU A 284 11.31 -0.11 -32.48
CA LEU A 284 9.84 -0.12 -32.49
C LEU A 284 9.23 -0.79 -31.24
N ASN A 285 9.95 -1.73 -30.63
CA ASN A 285 9.55 -2.49 -29.45
C ASN A 285 10.79 -3.09 -28.74
N ASN A 286 10.58 -3.65 -27.55
CA ASN A 286 11.63 -4.23 -26.71
C ASN A 286 12.28 -5.54 -27.23
N LYS A 287 11.84 -6.09 -28.37
CA LYS A 287 12.44 -7.28 -29.01
C LYS A 287 13.38 -6.92 -30.17
N GLU A 288 13.37 -5.66 -30.59
CA GLU A 288 14.25 -5.13 -31.63
C GLU A 288 15.46 -4.44 -31.00
N LYS A 289 16.60 -4.48 -31.70
CA LYS A 289 17.72 -3.58 -31.41
C LYS A 289 17.40 -2.16 -31.93
N PRO A 290 18.01 -1.11 -31.37
CA PRO A 290 17.88 0.24 -31.88
C PRO A 290 18.28 0.36 -33.37
N PRO A 291 17.66 1.27 -34.13
CA PRO A 291 17.90 1.41 -35.57
C PRO A 291 19.33 1.90 -35.86
N VAL A 292 20.06 1.15 -36.67
CA VAL A 292 21.39 1.51 -37.16
C VAL A 292 21.26 2.31 -38.46
N ARG A 293 21.84 3.53 -38.52
CA ARG A 293 22.00 4.29 -39.78
C ARG A 293 23.38 4.02 -40.39
N LYS A 294 23.56 4.22 -41.70
CA LYS A 294 24.92 4.37 -42.24
C LYS A 294 25.54 5.62 -41.62
N SER A 295 26.77 5.53 -41.15
CA SER A 295 27.58 6.68 -40.75
C SER A 295 28.67 6.96 -41.78
N ASP A 296 29.06 8.23 -41.85
CA ASP A 296 30.20 8.72 -42.63
C ASP A 296 31.29 9.33 -41.71
N ASP A 297 31.12 9.20 -40.39
CA ASP A 297 32.08 9.60 -39.36
C ASP A 297 32.96 8.38 -38.97
N ASP A 298 34.27 8.43 -39.25
CA ASP A 298 35.21 7.33 -39.03
C ASP A 298 35.29 6.93 -37.55
N ARG A 299 35.20 5.62 -37.27
CA ARG A 299 35.39 5.05 -35.92
C ARG A 299 36.83 5.27 -35.41
N ASN A 300 37.80 5.39 -36.31
CA ASN A 300 39.22 5.54 -36.01
C ASN A 300 39.70 7.00 -35.95
N ARG A 301 38.83 8.01 -36.14
CA ARG A 301 39.32 9.40 -36.12
C ARG A 301 39.94 9.71 -34.75
N PRO A 302 41.19 10.21 -34.71
CA PRO A 302 41.73 10.74 -33.45
C PRO A 302 40.90 11.97 -33.05
N VAL A 303 40.76 12.19 -31.75
CA VAL A 303 40.00 13.33 -31.21
C VAL A 303 40.89 14.19 -30.28
N PRO A 304 41.93 14.88 -30.79
CA PRO A 304 42.99 15.48 -29.95
C PRO A 304 42.48 16.56 -28.99
N THR A 305 41.34 17.19 -29.29
CA THR A 305 40.69 18.15 -28.40
C THR A 305 40.40 17.59 -27.01
N LEU A 306 40.14 16.27 -26.90
CA LEU A 306 39.83 15.61 -25.62
C LEU A 306 40.98 15.72 -24.60
N GLU A 307 42.23 15.79 -25.06
CA GLU A 307 43.42 15.96 -24.21
C GLU A 307 43.46 17.34 -23.51
N SER A 308 42.68 18.31 -24.00
CA SER A 308 42.72 19.71 -23.56
C SER A 308 41.46 20.19 -22.84
N ILE A 309 40.38 19.39 -22.82
CA ILE A 309 39.09 19.78 -22.22
C ILE A 309 39.11 19.65 -20.69
N VAL A 310 39.76 18.60 -20.15
CA VAL A 310 39.90 18.41 -18.69
C VAL A 310 41.04 19.30 -18.19
N PRO A 311 40.80 20.30 -17.31
CA PRO A 311 41.84 21.18 -16.82
C PRO A 311 42.82 20.45 -15.89
N PRO A 312 44.11 20.81 -15.88
CA PRO A 312 45.11 20.23 -14.98
C PRO A 312 44.95 20.68 -13.52
N ASP A 313 44.17 21.73 -13.26
CA ASP A 313 43.73 22.08 -11.90
C ASP A 313 42.41 21.33 -11.59
N PRO A 314 42.38 20.42 -10.60
CA PRO A 314 41.17 19.65 -10.27
C PRO A 314 40.02 20.54 -9.74
N ASN A 315 40.26 21.79 -9.38
CA ASN A 315 39.24 22.73 -8.92
C ASN A 315 38.54 23.48 -10.06
N VAL A 316 39.13 23.52 -11.26
CA VAL A 316 38.54 24.21 -12.42
C VAL A 316 37.51 23.29 -13.10
N PRO A 317 36.25 23.73 -13.30
CA PRO A 317 35.26 22.98 -14.03
C PRO A 317 35.45 23.11 -15.55
N TYR A 318 34.90 22.15 -16.30
CA TYR A 318 34.83 22.17 -17.77
C TYR A 318 33.46 21.67 -18.21
N ASN A 319 33.07 21.97 -19.45
CA ASN A 319 31.79 21.52 -19.99
C ASN A 319 31.89 20.07 -20.48
N MET A 320 31.24 19.13 -19.77
CA MET A 320 31.21 17.72 -20.20
C MET A 320 30.55 17.53 -21.58
N LYS A 321 29.67 18.44 -22.02
CA LYS A 321 29.05 18.36 -23.36
C LYS A 321 30.09 18.49 -24.47
N ASP A 322 31.20 19.18 -24.23
CA ASP A 322 32.29 19.31 -25.23
C ASP A 322 32.93 17.94 -25.50
N ILE A 323 33.07 17.08 -24.48
CA ILE A 323 33.50 15.68 -24.66
C ILE A 323 32.42 14.90 -25.43
N ILE A 324 31.15 14.99 -25.00
CA ILE A 324 30.02 14.25 -25.61
C ILE A 324 29.93 14.53 -27.11
N HIS A 325 29.87 15.81 -27.52
CA HIS A 325 29.80 16.17 -28.93
C HIS A 325 31.03 15.67 -29.70
N GLN A 326 32.23 15.76 -29.13
CA GLN A 326 33.47 15.32 -29.79
C GLN A 326 33.54 13.80 -30.00
N ILE A 327 32.91 12.97 -29.15
CA ILE A 327 32.92 11.51 -29.32
C ILE A 327 31.79 10.97 -30.23
N VAL A 328 30.60 11.57 -30.23
CA VAL A 328 29.46 11.07 -31.04
C VAL A 328 29.60 11.37 -32.54
N ASP A 329 28.95 10.53 -33.34
CA ASP A 329 28.87 10.69 -34.80
C ASP A 329 28.34 12.06 -35.21
N SER A 330 29.10 12.78 -36.04
CA SER A 330 28.71 14.08 -36.61
C SER A 330 28.33 15.14 -35.56
N PHE A 331 28.81 15.00 -34.31
CA PHE A 331 28.45 15.86 -33.18
C PHE A 331 26.95 15.84 -32.80
N ASP A 332 26.16 14.91 -33.36
CA ASP A 332 24.69 14.78 -33.23
C ASP A 332 24.30 14.15 -31.89
N PHE A 333 23.96 15.01 -30.93
CA PHE A 333 23.43 14.63 -29.61
C PHE A 333 22.00 15.16 -29.43
N PHE A 334 21.11 14.32 -28.91
CA PHE A 334 19.75 14.68 -28.51
C PHE A 334 19.68 14.64 -26.98
N GLU A 335 19.83 15.81 -26.34
CA GLU A 335 19.82 15.92 -24.88
C GLU A 335 18.41 15.85 -24.29
N ILE A 336 18.28 15.12 -23.18
CA ILE A 336 17.04 14.94 -22.43
C ILE A 336 17.13 15.69 -21.11
N MET A 337 16.08 16.47 -20.80
CA MET A 337 16.00 17.36 -19.65
C MET A 337 17.20 18.32 -19.53
N PRO A 338 17.55 19.09 -20.60
CA PRO A 338 18.70 20.00 -20.58
C PRO A 338 18.60 21.09 -19.51
N ASP A 339 17.39 21.39 -19.05
CA ASP A 339 17.08 22.48 -18.12
C ASP A 339 16.82 22.05 -16.67
N TYR A 340 16.68 20.74 -16.39
CA TYR A 340 16.43 20.17 -15.05
C TYR A 340 17.59 19.25 -14.63
N ALA A 341 18.02 19.35 -13.36
CA ALA A 341 19.17 18.63 -12.81
C ALA A 341 20.42 18.71 -13.72
N LYS A 342 20.93 19.93 -13.92
CA LYS A 342 22.00 20.25 -14.87
C LYS A 342 23.37 19.65 -14.51
N ASN A 343 23.53 19.26 -13.24
CA ASN A 343 24.65 18.50 -12.68
C ASN A 343 24.81 17.09 -13.29
N ILE A 344 23.79 16.57 -13.99
CA ILE A 344 23.89 15.37 -14.82
C ILE A 344 23.31 15.62 -16.22
N ILE A 345 24.01 15.13 -17.24
CA ILE A 345 23.57 15.14 -18.63
C ILE A 345 23.08 13.74 -18.96
N VAL A 346 21.92 13.64 -19.63
CA VAL A 346 21.46 12.40 -20.26
C VAL A 346 20.95 12.69 -21.66
N GLY A 347 21.08 11.75 -22.59
CA GLY A 347 20.61 11.93 -23.96
C GLY A 347 21.11 10.87 -24.92
N PHE A 348 20.67 10.94 -26.17
CA PHE A 348 20.98 9.94 -27.19
C PHE A 348 21.98 10.48 -28.21
N GLY A 349 22.96 9.65 -28.55
CA GLY A 349 23.90 9.89 -29.64
C GLY A 349 23.98 8.69 -30.57
N ARG A 350 24.92 8.70 -31.50
CA ARG A 350 25.32 7.50 -32.25
C ARG A 350 26.83 7.31 -32.26
N MET A 351 27.25 6.06 -32.31
CA MET A 351 28.62 5.60 -32.51
C MET A 351 28.61 4.65 -33.71
N GLU A 352 29.28 5.02 -34.79
CA GLU A 352 29.30 4.26 -36.05
C GLU A 352 27.87 3.89 -36.53
N GLY A 353 26.95 4.85 -36.41
CA GLY A 353 25.56 4.71 -36.81
C GLY A 353 24.66 3.92 -35.86
N ARG A 354 25.22 3.24 -34.84
CA ARG A 354 24.48 2.55 -33.78
C ARG A 354 24.07 3.55 -32.70
N VAL A 355 22.84 3.44 -32.19
CA VAL A 355 22.35 4.34 -31.13
C VAL A 355 22.99 3.98 -29.79
N VAL A 356 23.42 5.01 -29.05
CA VAL A 356 23.89 4.91 -27.67
C VAL A 356 23.13 5.90 -26.78
N GLY A 357 22.80 5.46 -25.57
CA GLY A 357 22.40 6.35 -24.49
C GLY A 357 23.65 6.83 -23.75
N ILE A 358 23.78 8.13 -23.54
CA ILE A 358 24.91 8.73 -22.83
C ILE A 358 24.40 9.31 -21.51
N LEU A 359 25.09 9.01 -20.41
CA LEU A 359 24.88 9.61 -19.09
C LEU A 359 26.22 10.14 -18.57
N ALA A 360 26.26 11.39 -18.14
CA ALA A 360 27.51 12.03 -17.73
C ALA A 360 27.34 13.05 -16.59
N ASN A 361 28.34 13.18 -15.71
CA ASN A 361 28.39 14.29 -14.75
C ASN A 361 28.70 15.61 -15.46
N GLN A 362 28.19 16.75 -14.96
CA GLN A 362 28.53 18.08 -15.48
C GLN A 362 29.32 18.89 -14.43
N PRO A 363 30.66 19.00 -14.55
CA PRO A 363 31.47 19.73 -13.58
C PRO A 363 31.15 21.22 -13.45
N MET A 364 30.56 21.85 -14.48
CA MET A 364 30.10 23.24 -14.40
C MET A 364 28.91 23.46 -13.45
N GLU A 365 28.17 22.41 -13.10
CA GLU A 365 26.89 22.50 -12.39
C GLU A 365 26.98 21.65 -11.11
N LEU A 366 26.93 22.33 -9.95
CA LEU A 366 27.15 21.72 -8.63
C LEU A 366 28.42 20.84 -8.53
N ALA A 367 29.48 21.20 -9.27
CA ALA A 367 30.73 20.43 -9.38
C ALA A 367 30.57 18.97 -9.84
N GLY A 368 29.49 18.63 -10.55
CA GLY A 368 29.17 17.27 -11.00
C GLY A 368 28.60 16.34 -9.92
N CYS A 369 28.35 16.84 -8.71
CA CYS A 369 27.77 16.08 -7.59
C CYS A 369 26.42 15.42 -7.95
N LEU A 370 26.19 14.22 -7.44
CA LEU A 370 24.86 13.58 -7.49
C LEU A 370 23.93 14.15 -6.41
N ASP A 371 22.69 14.45 -6.78
CA ASP A 371 21.63 14.93 -5.89
C ASP A 371 20.33 14.14 -6.12
N ILE A 372 19.27 14.47 -5.36
CA ILE A 372 17.91 13.90 -5.51
C ILE A 372 17.43 13.94 -6.97
N ASN A 373 17.59 15.07 -7.64
CA ASN A 373 17.02 15.32 -8.97
C ASN A 373 17.83 14.62 -10.05
N SER A 374 19.17 14.73 -9.99
CA SER A 374 20.07 14.05 -10.93
C SER A 374 19.94 12.52 -10.84
N SER A 375 19.77 11.98 -9.63
CA SER A 375 19.60 10.55 -9.42
C SER A 375 18.28 10.04 -10.00
N VAL A 376 17.19 10.83 -9.94
CA VAL A 376 15.91 10.49 -10.59
C VAL A 376 16.01 10.57 -12.11
N LYS A 377 16.57 11.67 -12.65
CA LYS A 377 16.82 11.88 -14.09
C LYS A 377 17.65 10.74 -14.69
N GLY A 378 18.79 10.43 -14.08
CA GLY A 378 19.67 9.34 -14.50
C GLY A 378 19.01 7.97 -14.41
N ALA A 379 18.32 7.67 -13.30
CA ALA A 379 17.70 6.35 -13.10
C ALA A 379 16.60 6.04 -14.12
N ARG A 380 15.75 7.03 -14.47
CA ARG A 380 14.71 6.84 -15.49
C ARG A 380 15.33 6.63 -16.86
N PHE A 381 16.35 7.41 -17.21
CA PHE A 381 17.07 7.28 -18.48
C PHE A 381 17.75 5.92 -18.66
N VAL A 382 18.49 5.45 -17.64
CA VAL A 382 19.17 4.14 -17.66
C VAL A 382 18.16 2.99 -17.83
N ARG A 383 17.03 3.01 -17.10
CA ARG A 383 16.01 1.95 -17.23
C ARG A 383 15.24 2.01 -18.56
N PHE A 384 15.06 3.18 -19.16
CA PHE A 384 14.52 3.27 -20.52
C PHE A 384 15.49 2.67 -21.55
N CYS A 385 16.78 3.00 -21.45
CA CYS A 385 17.80 2.45 -22.36
C CYS A 385 17.85 0.93 -22.27
N ASP A 386 17.86 0.37 -21.05
CA ASP A 386 17.85 -1.07 -20.82
C ASP A 386 16.60 -1.76 -21.39
N ALA A 387 15.40 -1.22 -21.11
CA ALA A 387 14.13 -1.78 -21.57
C ALA A 387 13.96 -1.78 -23.11
N PHE A 388 14.75 -0.99 -23.83
CA PHE A 388 14.72 -0.87 -25.29
C PHE A 388 16.06 -1.22 -25.96
N ASN A 389 16.88 -2.04 -25.32
CA ASN A 389 18.13 -2.61 -25.87
C ASN A 389 19.17 -1.56 -26.32
N ILE A 390 19.17 -0.36 -25.73
CA ILE A 390 20.10 0.74 -26.05
C ILE A 390 21.36 0.62 -25.18
N PRO A 391 22.56 0.43 -25.77
CA PRO A 391 23.84 0.49 -25.05
C PRO A 391 24.04 1.80 -24.29
N ILE A 392 24.68 1.74 -23.12
CA ILE A 392 24.89 2.90 -22.24
C ILE A 392 26.38 3.23 -22.15
N VAL A 393 26.73 4.47 -22.51
CA VAL A 393 28.06 5.05 -22.32
C VAL A 393 28.01 6.02 -21.14
N THR A 394 28.88 5.81 -20.14
CA THR A 394 28.89 6.57 -18.90
C THR A 394 30.17 7.38 -18.77
N LEU A 395 30.09 8.72 -18.72
CA LEU A 395 31.26 9.60 -18.57
C LEU A 395 31.32 10.17 -17.15
N VAL A 396 32.39 9.86 -16.40
CA VAL A 396 32.46 10.12 -14.96
C VAL A 396 33.42 11.25 -14.62
N ASP A 397 32.91 12.25 -13.90
CA ASP A 397 33.66 13.25 -13.13
C ASP A 397 32.80 13.65 -11.92
N VAL A 398 32.82 12.82 -10.87
CA VAL A 398 31.95 12.93 -9.69
C VAL A 398 32.78 13.00 -8.40
N PRO A 399 32.70 14.10 -7.62
CA PRO A 399 33.39 14.23 -6.34
C PRO A 399 32.60 13.61 -5.17
N GLY A 400 31.33 13.23 -5.38
CA GLY A 400 30.47 12.64 -4.36
C GLY A 400 28.98 12.94 -4.58
N PHE A 401 28.20 12.76 -3.52
CA PHE A 401 26.83 13.27 -3.41
C PHE A 401 26.82 14.69 -2.85
N LEU A 402 25.81 15.50 -3.20
CA LEU A 402 25.62 16.85 -2.71
C LEU A 402 25.26 16.83 -1.21
N PRO A 403 26.07 17.41 -0.29
CA PRO A 403 25.76 17.42 1.13
C PRO A 403 24.73 18.50 1.48
N GLY A 404 23.78 18.18 2.36
CA GLY A 404 22.86 19.17 2.94
C GLY A 404 21.65 18.54 3.63
N THR A 405 21.09 19.23 4.63
CA THR A 405 19.86 18.81 5.32
C THR A 405 18.71 18.57 4.35
N ASP A 406 18.62 19.39 3.31
CA ASP A 406 17.50 19.38 2.38
C ASP A 406 17.58 18.16 1.44
N GLN A 407 18.77 17.63 1.20
CA GLN A 407 18.99 16.36 0.50
C GLN A 407 18.65 15.17 1.42
N GLU A 408 19.06 15.19 2.69
CA GLU A 408 18.69 14.13 3.65
C GLU A 408 17.19 14.08 3.93
N TYR A 409 16.54 15.23 4.18
CA TYR A 409 15.10 15.32 4.42
C TYR A 409 14.27 15.05 3.15
N GLY A 410 14.77 15.42 1.97
CA GLY A 410 14.23 14.98 0.68
C GLY A 410 14.49 13.50 0.37
N GLY A 411 15.21 12.78 1.23
CA GLY A 411 15.41 11.34 1.13
C GLY A 411 16.45 10.93 0.09
N ILE A 412 17.60 11.62 0.01
CA ILE A 412 18.70 11.30 -0.90
C ILE A 412 19.11 9.82 -0.86
N ILE A 413 19.07 9.17 0.31
CA ILE A 413 19.32 7.73 0.44
C ILE A 413 18.37 6.90 -0.46
N ARG A 414 17.06 7.25 -0.51
CA ARG A 414 16.09 6.59 -1.40
C ARG A 414 16.23 7.03 -2.85
N HIS A 415 16.63 8.27 -3.12
CA HIS A 415 16.70 8.82 -4.48
C HIS A 415 18.00 8.45 -5.21
N GLY A 416 19.16 8.56 -4.56
CA GLY A 416 20.45 8.07 -5.06
C GLY A 416 20.44 6.58 -5.34
N ALA A 417 19.78 5.80 -4.48
CA ALA A 417 19.58 4.36 -4.68
C ALA A 417 18.80 4.01 -5.97
N LYS A 418 18.06 4.95 -6.58
CA LYS A 418 17.38 4.70 -7.87
C LYS A 418 18.38 4.55 -9.02
N LEU A 419 19.43 5.37 -9.04
CA LEU A 419 20.48 5.31 -10.08
C LEU A 419 21.35 4.07 -9.89
N LEU A 420 21.70 3.76 -8.63
CA LEU A 420 22.34 2.50 -8.22
C LEU A 420 21.54 1.27 -8.71
N TYR A 421 20.23 1.25 -8.45
CA TYR A 421 19.34 0.15 -8.86
C TYR A 421 19.26 0.05 -10.38
N ALA A 422 19.15 1.17 -11.08
CA ALA A 422 19.05 1.20 -12.54
C ALA A 422 20.31 0.59 -13.20
N TYR A 423 21.51 0.99 -12.78
CA TYR A 423 22.75 0.42 -13.30
C TYR A 423 22.97 -1.05 -12.89
N ALA A 424 22.58 -1.44 -11.67
CA ALA A 424 22.71 -2.83 -11.21
C ALA A 424 21.71 -3.79 -11.90
N GLU A 425 20.50 -3.31 -12.20
CA GLU A 425 19.49 -4.06 -12.95
C GLU A 425 19.87 -4.20 -14.43
N ALA A 426 20.40 -3.14 -15.05
CA ALA A 426 20.62 -3.10 -16.50
C ALA A 426 21.54 -4.21 -17.04
N THR A 427 21.06 -4.87 -18.10
CA THR A 427 21.68 -6.00 -18.80
C THR A 427 22.22 -5.64 -20.18
N VAL A 428 21.82 -4.51 -20.77
CA VAL A 428 22.43 -3.94 -21.99
C VAL A 428 23.95 -3.71 -21.85
N PRO A 429 24.71 -3.54 -22.95
CA PRO A 429 26.12 -3.15 -22.89
C PRO A 429 26.32 -1.83 -22.11
N LYS A 430 27.29 -1.82 -21.19
CA LYS A 430 27.64 -0.69 -20.33
C LYS A 430 29.15 -0.43 -20.39
N ILE A 431 29.51 0.69 -21.00
CA ILE A 431 30.90 1.16 -21.13
C ILE A 431 31.04 2.43 -20.28
N THR A 432 32.06 2.49 -19.43
CA THR A 432 32.30 3.61 -18.51
C THR A 432 33.68 4.21 -18.76
N ILE A 433 33.78 5.54 -18.83
CA ILE A 433 35.03 6.27 -19.00
C ILE A 433 35.15 7.30 -17.86
N ILE A 434 36.12 7.08 -16.97
CA ILE A 434 36.43 8.01 -15.89
C ILE A 434 37.39 9.07 -16.43
N THR A 435 36.89 10.30 -16.56
CA THR A 435 37.62 11.43 -17.16
C THR A 435 38.47 12.18 -16.14
N ARG A 436 37.93 12.34 -14.91
CA ARG A 436 38.64 12.92 -13.76
C ARG A 436 38.18 12.29 -12.44
N LYS A 437 37.32 12.90 -11.63
CA LYS A 437 37.03 12.41 -10.27
C LYS A 437 36.09 11.22 -10.28
N ALA A 438 36.34 10.24 -9.43
CA ALA A 438 35.37 9.21 -9.08
C ALA A 438 35.57 8.81 -7.62
N TYR A 439 34.86 9.49 -6.71
CA TYR A 439 35.05 9.30 -5.27
C TYR A 439 33.90 8.54 -4.58
N GLY A 440 34.25 7.62 -3.68
CA GLY A 440 33.37 6.97 -2.72
C GLY A 440 32.13 6.30 -3.34
N GLY A 441 31.00 6.37 -2.63
CA GLY A 441 29.74 5.78 -3.11
C GLY A 441 29.21 6.38 -4.42
N ALA A 442 29.73 7.53 -4.88
CA ALA A 442 29.38 8.06 -6.19
C ALA A 442 30.16 7.38 -7.33
N TYR A 443 31.41 6.94 -7.10
CA TYR A 443 32.11 6.03 -8.01
C TYR A 443 31.33 4.72 -8.17
N ASP A 444 30.88 4.12 -7.07
CA ASP A 444 30.15 2.85 -7.10
C ASP A 444 28.90 2.95 -8.00
N VAL A 445 28.12 4.02 -7.81
CA VAL A 445 26.85 4.31 -8.51
C VAL A 445 27.05 4.59 -10.00
N MET A 446 28.13 5.25 -10.41
CA MET A 446 28.35 5.70 -11.80
C MET A 446 28.89 4.58 -12.71
N SER A 447 28.13 3.48 -12.83
CA SER A 447 28.45 2.33 -13.70
C SER A 447 29.86 1.74 -13.43
N SER A 448 30.21 1.58 -12.14
CA SER A 448 31.41 0.86 -11.74
C SER A 448 31.37 -0.60 -12.21
N LYS A 449 32.54 -1.23 -12.36
CA LYS A 449 32.64 -2.67 -12.72
C LYS A 449 31.88 -3.57 -11.74
N HIS A 450 31.77 -3.15 -10.48
CA HIS A 450 31.04 -3.84 -9.42
C HIS A 450 29.52 -3.88 -9.68
N LEU A 451 28.95 -2.92 -10.42
CA LEU A 451 27.56 -2.93 -10.90
C LEU A 451 27.40 -3.63 -12.26
N ARG A 452 28.32 -4.55 -12.61
CA ARG A 452 28.38 -5.22 -13.92
C ARG A 452 28.60 -4.23 -15.07
N GLY A 453 29.44 -3.21 -14.87
CA GLY A 453 30.05 -2.50 -16.00
C GLY A 453 30.88 -3.49 -16.82
N ASP A 454 30.66 -3.56 -18.12
CA ASP A 454 31.35 -4.53 -18.98
C ASP A 454 32.80 -4.08 -19.15
N ILE A 455 32.97 -2.83 -19.60
CA ILE A 455 34.27 -2.18 -19.81
C ILE A 455 34.30 -0.86 -19.01
N ASN A 456 35.38 -0.64 -18.27
CA ASN A 456 35.62 0.51 -17.40
C ASN A 456 37.01 1.07 -17.70
N TYR A 457 37.08 2.14 -18.49
CA TYR A 457 38.31 2.87 -18.78
C TYR A 457 38.52 4.04 -17.80
N ALA A 458 39.77 4.47 -17.69
CA ALA A 458 40.16 5.73 -17.07
C ALA A 458 41.06 6.54 -18.00
N TRP A 459 40.96 7.87 -17.97
CA TRP A 459 41.97 8.76 -18.54
C TRP A 459 43.15 8.95 -17.56
N PRO A 460 44.33 9.43 -18.00
CA PRO A 460 45.47 9.68 -17.10
C PRO A 460 45.18 10.71 -16.00
N SER A 461 44.19 11.59 -16.23
CA SER A 461 43.66 12.59 -15.30
C SER A 461 42.68 12.03 -14.25
N ALA A 462 42.42 10.72 -14.24
CA ALA A 462 41.41 10.12 -13.37
C ALA A 462 41.89 9.93 -11.91
N GLU A 463 41.02 10.25 -10.95
CA GLU A 463 41.29 10.17 -9.51
C GLU A 463 40.24 9.27 -8.84
N ILE A 464 40.63 8.06 -8.44
CA ILE A 464 39.69 7.03 -7.96
C ILE A 464 39.99 6.67 -6.50
N ALA A 465 39.20 7.21 -5.58
CA ALA A 465 39.49 7.19 -4.14
C ALA A 465 38.22 7.04 -3.27
N VAL A 466 38.39 6.72 -1.98
CA VAL A 466 37.26 6.62 -1.03
C VAL A 466 36.63 8.01 -0.76
N MET A 467 37.45 9.06 -0.73
CA MET A 467 37.07 10.46 -0.60
C MET A 467 38.24 11.35 -1.05
N GLY A 468 38.02 12.66 -1.19
CA GLY A 468 39.09 13.62 -1.50
C GLY A 468 40.21 13.60 -0.44
N ALA A 469 41.47 13.72 -0.90
CA ALA A 469 42.66 13.39 -0.12
C ALA A 469 42.75 14.06 1.25
N LYS A 470 42.47 15.38 1.33
CA LYS A 470 42.48 16.13 2.60
C LYS A 470 41.55 15.53 3.65
N GLY A 471 40.32 15.14 3.27
CA GLY A 471 39.36 14.51 4.18
C GLY A 471 39.80 13.13 4.66
N ALA A 472 40.42 12.34 3.77
CA ALA A 472 41.02 11.06 4.15
C ALA A 472 42.17 11.26 5.15
N VAL A 473 43.02 12.27 4.95
CA VAL A 473 44.17 12.56 5.81
C VAL A 473 43.76 13.09 7.18
N GLU A 474 42.76 13.96 7.27
CA GLU A 474 42.21 14.45 8.55
C GLU A 474 41.64 13.31 9.43
N ILE A 475 41.19 12.21 8.81
CA ILE A 475 40.73 11.00 9.51
C ILE A 475 41.91 10.07 9.85
N ILE A 476 42.77 9.74 8.88
CA ILE A 476 43.84 8.72 9.02
C ILE A 476 45.00 9.22 9.89
N PHE A 477 45.43 10.47 9.69
CA PHE A 477 46.60 11.08 10.33
C PHE A 477 46.20 12.12 11.38
N ARG A 478 45.08 11.89 12.06
CA ARG A 478 44.48 12.81 13.04
C ARG A 478 45.50 13.24 14.12
N GLY A 479 45.87 14.51 14.12
CA GLY A 479 46.86 15.10 15.04
C GLY A 479 48.30 15.18 14.50
N GLN A 480 48.53 14.84 13.23
CA GLN A 480 49.81 15.00 12.53
C GLN A 480 49.77 16.18 11.54
N ASN A 481 50.86 16.40 10.79
CA ASN A 481 50.91 17.40 9.72
C ASN A 481 49.93 17.03 8.59
N VAL A 482 48.93 17.88 8.33
CA VAL A 482 47.91 17.62 7.29
C VAL A 482 48.45 17.87 5.88
N GLU A 483 49.33 18.87 5.69
CA GLU A 483 49.79 19.28 4.35
C GLU A 483 50.69 18.21 3.72
N GLU A 484 51.70 17.76 4.45
CA GLU A 484 52.66 16.74 4.02
C GLU A 484 51.98 15.38 3.76
N ASN A 485 51.08 14.95 4.65
CA ASN A 485 50.31 13.72 4.46
C ASN A 485 49.30 13.83 3.31
N THR A 486 48.77 15.03 2.99
CA THR A 486 47.88 15.23 1.84
C THR A 486 48.64 15.00 0.53
N ALA A 487 49.82 15.59 0.36
CA ALA A 487 50.64 15.40 -0.83
C ALA A 487 51.07 13.94 -1.05
N ASP A 488 51.37 13.20 0.04
CA ASP A 488 51.68 11.76 -0.03
C ASP A 488 50.43 10.91 -0.34
N TYR A 489 49.25 11.26 0.20
CA TYR A 489 47.99 10.58 -0.10
C TYR A 489 47.56 10.81 -1.55
N GLU A 490 47.63 12.04 -2.06
CA GLU A 490 47.34 12.37 -3.47
C GLU A 490 48.25 11.56 -4.41
N LYS A 491 49.56 11.60 -4.17
CA LYS A 491 50.54 10.83 -4.96
C LYS A 491 50.28 9.32 -4.97
N LYS A 492 49.69 8.77 -3.89
CA LYS A 492 49.38 7.32 -3.78
C LYS A 492 48.01 6.95 -4.34
N PHE A 493 46.98 7.78 -4.15
CA PHE A 493 45.58 7.39 -4.37
C PHE A 493 44.77 8.32 -5.29
N ALA A 494 45.20 9.56 -5.55
CA ALA A 494 44.57 10.45 -6.54
C ALA A 494 45.13 10.15 -7.96
N ASN A 495 44.93 8.91 -8.41
CA ASN A 495 45.36 8.41 -9.73
C ASN A 495 44.56 7.13 -10.08
N PRO A 496 44.53 6.66 -11.34
CA PRO A 496 43.78 5.46 -11.71
C PRO A 496 44.57 4.16 -11.52
N MET A 497 45.88 4.23 -11.25
CA MET A 497 46.78 3.08 -11.20
C MET A 497 46.38 2.08 -10.11
N VAL A 498 45.91 2.55 -8.95
CA VAL A 498 45.46 1.67 -7.85
C VAL A 498 44.18 0.91 -8.21
N ALA A 499 43.30 1.48 -9.05
CA ALA A 499 42.10 0.81 -9.53
C ALA A 499 42.42 -0.20 -10.65
N ALA A 500 43.30 0.16 -11.59
CA ALA A 500 43.79 -0.73 -12.65
C ALA A 500 44.56 -1.94 -12.08
N GLN A 501 45.44 -1.73 -11.09
CA GLN A 501 46.15 -2.81 -10.37
C GLN A 501 45.21 -3.79 -9.64
N ARG A 502 43.95 -3.41 -9.41
CA ARG A 502 42.92 -4.27 -8.80
C ARG A 502 41.96 -4.90 -9.84
N GLY A 503 42.11 -4.58 -11.12
CA GLY A 503 41.18 -4.99 -12.18
C GLY A 503 39.80 -4.33 -12.06
N PHE A 504 39.71 -3.14 -11.45
CA PHE A 504 38.46 -2.38 -11.33
C PHE A 504 38.26 -1.45 -12.53
N VAL A 505 39.37 -1.01 -13.12
CA VAL A 505 39.51 -0.37 -14.42
C VAL A 505 40.24 -1.37 -15.32
N ASP A 506 39.79 -1.55 -16.57
CA ASP A 506 40.38 -2.51 -17.51
C ASP A 506 41.64 -1.96 -18.19
N ASP A 507 41.65 -0.66 -18.54
CA ASP A 507 42.82 0.03 -19.09
C ASP A 507 42.79 1.54 -18.81
N ILE A 508 43.98 2.18 -18.87
CA ILE A 508 44.18 3.63 -18.72
C ILE A 508 44.52 4.20 -20.11
N ILE A 509 43.51 4.69 -20.82
CA ILE A 509 43.59 5.07 -22.24
C ILE A 509 43.91 6.55 -22.43
N GLU A 510 44.63 6.89 -23.50
CA GLU A 510 44.83 8.28 -23.91
C GLU A 510 43.49 8.92 -24.36
N PRO A 511 43.15 10.15 -23.93
CA PRO A 511 41.85 10.78 -24.23
C PRO A 511 41.49 10.78 -25.72
N VAL A 512 42.47 11.03 -26.59
CA VAL A 512 42.36 11.07 -28.07
C VAL A 512 41.74 9.81 -28.67
N ASN A 513 41.88 8.64 -28.03
CA ASN A 513 41.41 7.35 -28.54
C ASN A 513 39.99 6.97 -28.06
N THR A 514 39.37 7.77 -27.17
CA THR A 514 38.10 7.43 -26.49
C THR A 514 36.97 7.00 -27.44
N ARG A 515 36.77 7.71 -28.57
CA ARG A 515 35.76 7.34 -29.58
C ARG A 515 36.01 5.95 -30.17
N ARG A 516 37.26 5.63 -30.48
CA ARG A 516 37.66 4.37 -31.11
C ARG A 516 37.39 3.18 -30.19
N HIS A 517 37.83 3.27 -28.93
CA HIS A 517 37.59 2.20 -27.94
C HIS A 517 36.10 1.92 -27.75
N ILE A 518 35.27 2.97 -27.60
CA ILE A 518 33.80 2.81 -27.50
C ILE A 518 33.23 2.09 -28.73
N CYS A 519 33.70 2.39 -29.94
CA CYS A 519 33.22 1.70 -31.15
C CYS A 519 33.66 0.22 -31.19
N GLU A 520 34.92 -0.07 -30.84
CA GLU A 520 35.47 -1.43 -30.77
C GLU A 520 34.73 -2.30 -29.73
N ASP A 521 34.47 -1.77 -28.53
CA ASP A 521 33.71 -2.47 -27.49
C ASP A 521 32.25 -2.70 -27.87
N LEU A 522 31.63 -1.77 -28.61
CA LEU A 522 30.26 -1.93 -29.12
C LEU A 522 30.14 -3.01 -30.21
N ASP A 523 31.25 -3.47 -30.80
CA ASP A 523 31.27 -4.73 -31.58
C ASP A 523 31.29 -5.94 -30.65
N VAL A 524 32.23 -5.97 -29.70
CA VAL A 524 32.45 -7.11 -28.79
C VAL A 524 31.21 -7.41 -27.94
N LEU A 525 30.51 -6.36 -27.49
CA LEU A 525 29.32 -6.46 -26.67
C LEU A 525 28.02 -6.60 -27.48
N GLU A 526 28.06 -6.66 -28.83
CA GLU A 526 26.86 -6.74 -29.66
C GLU A 526 25.98 -7.98 -29.33
N THR A 527 26.61 -9.10 -28.95
CA THR A 527 25.95 -10.38 -28.66
C THR A 527 25.76 -10.65 -27.17
N LYS A 528 25.79 -9.61 -26.32
CA LYS A 528 25.57 -9.72 -24.87
C LYS A 528 24.15 -10.19 -24.55
N ASP A 529 24.03 -11.38 -23.94
CA ASP A 529 22.79 -11.91 -23.34
C ASP A 529 23.04 -12.17 -21.85
N VAL A 530 22.49 -11.31 -20.98
CA VAL A 530 22.60 -11.42 -19.52
C VAL A 530 21.19 -11.46 -18.93
N LYS A 531 20.93 -12.47 -18.11
CA LYS A 531 19.59 -12.72 -17.52
C LYS A 531 19.61 -12.46 -16.02
N ASN A 532 18.74 -11.55 -15.59
CA ASN A 532 18.50 -11.28 -14.17
C ASN A 532 17.72 -12.44 -13.50
N PRO A 533 17.83 -12.60 -12.17
CA PRO A 533 17.00 -13.54 -11.41
C PRO A 533 15.52 -13.33 -11.67
N TRP A 534 14.77 -14.42 -11.84
CA TRP A 534 13.34 -14.36 -12.15
C TRP A 534 12.54 -13.72 -11.00
N LYS A 535 11.72 -12.73 -11.35
CA LYS A 535 10.86 -11.93 -10.47
C LYS A 535 9.72 -11.36 -11.32
N LYS A 536 8.57 -11.04 -10.72
CA LYS A 536 7.45 -10.38 -11.44
C LYS A 536 7.86 -9.02 -12.02
N HIS A 537 8.63 -8.26 -11.23
CA HIS A 537 9.28 -6.99 -11.58
C HIS A 537 10.32 -6.68 -10.50
N GLY A 538 11.12 -5.63 -10.68
CA GLY A 538 11.94 -5.07 -9.60
C GLY A 538 11.09 -4.39 -8.51
N ASN A 539 11.64 -4.29 -7.31
CA ASN A 539 11.11 -3.45 -6.23
C ASN A 539 12.09 -2.28 -6.01
N ILE A 540 12.18 -1.41 -7.02
CA ILE A 540 13.04 -0.21 -7.00
C ILE A 540 12.51 0.79 -5.94
N PRO A 541 13.36 1.53 -5.22
CA PRO A 541 12.90 2.56 -4.29
C PRO A 541 12.01 3.59 -4.98
N LEU A 542 10.76 3.70 -4.52
CA LEU A 542 9.85 4.80 -4.87
C LEU A 542 9.92 5.89 -3.79
N ALA A 543 9.21 7.00 -3.99
CA ALA A 543 9.18 8.12 -3.08
C ALA A 543 7.74 8.55 -2.76
N ASP A 544 7.38 8.45 -1.49
CA ASP A 544 6.20 9.10 -0.91
C ASP A 544 6.50 10.59 -0.78
N LEU A 545 5.66 11.44 -1.39
CA LEU A 545 5.97 12.85 -1.60
C LEU A 545 5.66 13.72 -0.36
N PHE A 546 6.56 13.69 0.63
CA PHE A 546 6.55 14.68 1.72
C PHE A 546 7.18 16.01 1.27
N MET A 547 6.43 16.81 0.50
CA MET A 547 6.77 18.23 0.35
C MET A 547 6.33 19.01 1.60
N ILE A 548 7.31 19.40 2.41
CA ILE A 548 7.10 20.38 3.49
C ILE A 548 7.09 21.78 2.85
N PRO A 549 6.01 22.58 2.95
CA PRO A 549 5.96 23.90 2.33
C PRO A 549 6.94 24.88 3.00
N HIS A 550 7.74 25.57 2.20
CA HIS A 550 8.85 26.46 2.63
C HIS A 550 8.43 27.76 3.35
N HIS A 551 7.24 27.84 3.96
CA HIS A 551 6.61 29.10 4.40
C HIS A 551 6.27 29.22 5.90
N PHE A 552 7.02 28.55 6.79
CA PHE A 552 7.03 28.89 8.22
C PHE A 552 8.43 28.89 8.84
N ARG A 553 9.14 30.02 8.70
CA ARG A 553 10.48 30.22 9.28
C ARG A 553 10.41 30.92 10.65
N ILE A 554 9.93 30.20 11.67
CA ILE A 554 9.99 30.69 13.06
C ILE A 554 11.45 30.63 13.55
N ARG A 555 12.00 31.78 13.97
CA ARG A 555 13.32 31.83 14.59
C ARG A 555 13.26 31.28 16.02
N PHE A 556 13.88 30.14 16.26
CA PHE A 556 14.30 29.74 17.61
C PHE A 556 15.77 30.07 17.82
N GLU A 557 16.09 30.70 18.95
CA GLU A 557 17.47 30.99 19.34
C GLU A 557 18.20 29.73 19.83
N LYS A 558 19.53 29.71 19.69
CA LYS A 558 20.36 28.53 19.99
C LYS A 558 20.30 28.15 21.48
N PRO A 559 19.92 26.90 21.83
CA PRO A 559 20.39 26.27 23.06
C PRO A 559 21.92 26.12 23.03
N LYS A 560 22.55 26.08 24.21
CA LYS A 560 24.01 25.93 24.31
C LYS A 560 24.45 24.49 24.06
N THR A 561 25.68 24.34 23.58
CA THR A 561 26.35 23.06 23.34
C THR A 561 26.40 22.21 24.62
N ILE A 562 25.92 20.97 24.52
CA ILE A 562 26.26 19.86 25.41
C ILE A 562 26.76 18.75 24.49
N ALA A 563 27.86 18.09 24.85
CA ALA A 563 28.39 17.00 24.05
C ALA A 563 27.51 15.75 24.19
N LEU A 564 27.24 15.07 23.07
CA LEU A 564 26.87 13.65 23.09
C LEU A 564 28.12 12.84 22.72
N ASP A 565 28.54 11.97 23.63
CA ASP A 565 29.49 10.90 23.32
C ASP A 565 28.85 9.84 22.41
N SER A 566 29.68 9.12 21.67
CA SER A 566 29.24 8.11 20.71
C SER A 566 28.76 6.82 21.40
N ALA A 567 27.45 6.63 21.47
CA ALA A 567 26.81 5.38 21.89
C ALA A 567 25.78 4.91 20.83
N LEU A 568 26.26 4.31 19.74
CA LEU A 568 25.43 3.55 18.81
C LEU A 568 25.17 2.16 19.40
N ASP A 569 24.23 2.09 20.36
CA ASP A 569 23.87 0.83 21.00
C ASP A 569 22.92 0.00 20.12
N THR A 570 23.50 -0.75 19.18
CA THR A 570 22.76 -1.72 18.35
C THR A 570 22.45 -2.99 19.14
N THR A 571 21.52 -2.90 20.08
CA THR A 571 20.94 -4.05 20.79
C THR A 571 20.03 -4.87 19.86
N MET A 572 20.64 -5.66 18.98
CA MET A 572 19.94 -6.81 18.38
C MET A 572 19.57 -7.79 19.49
N VAL A 573 18.28 -7.83 19.85
CA VAL A 573 17.76 -8.75 20.86
C VAL A 573 18.05 -10.18 20.43
N LYS A 574 18.85 -10.89 21.24
CA LYS A 574 19.35 -12.22 20.89
C LYS A 574 18.26 -13.28 21.11
N LEU A 575 17.45 -13.51 20.07
CA LEU A 575 16.41 -14.53 20.09
C LEU A 575 16.98 -15.89 20.53
N THR A 576 16.45 -16.39 21.64
CA THR A 576 16.79 -17.67 22.24
C THR A 576 15.52 -18.51 22.23
N LEU A 577 15.51 -19.59 21.46
CA LEU A 577 14.34 -20.46 21.29
C LEU A 577 14.19 -21.42 22.47
N SER A 578 12.98 -21.54 23.01
CA SER A 578 12.68 -22.48 24.10
C SER A 578 12.37 -23.88 23.55
N PRO A 579 12.93 -24.96 24.10
CA PRO A 579 12.58 -26.33 23.69
C PRO A 579 11.14 -26.73 24.08
N ARG A 580 10.42 -25.86 24.80
CA ARG A 580 8.99 -26.00 25.15
C ARG A 580 8.05 -25.27 24.19
N THR A 581 8.58 -24.53 23.20
CA THR A 581 7.75 -23.69 22.30
C THR A 581 6.74 -24.49 21.50
N PRO A 582 7.10 -25.59 20.80
CA PRO A 582 6.12 -26.34 20.01
C PRO A 582 4.92 -26.82 20.84
N GLN A 583 5.17 -27.44 22.00
CA GLN A 583 4.09 -28.00 22.83
C GLN A 583 3.24 -26.91 23.50
N THR A 584 3.84 -25.76 23.81
CA THR A 584 3.12 -24.60 24.39
C THR A 584 2.23 -23.95 23.32
N VAL A 585 2.73 -23.79 22.10
CA VAL A 585 1.98 -23.23 20.97
C VAL A 585 0.87 -24.19 20.53
N ASP A 586 1.12 -25.49 20.40
CA ASP A 586 0.10 -26.50 20.07
C ASP A 586 -1.08 -26.48 21.05
N ALA A 587 -0.79 -26.38 22.36
CA ALA A 587 -1.81 -26.33 23.39
C ALA A 587 -2.66 -25.03 23.33
N PHE A 588 -2.05 -23.91 22.95
CA PHE A 588 -2.78 -22.65 22.69
C PHE A 588 -3.62 -22.73 21.41
N LEU A 589 -3.04 -23.26 20.32
CA LEU A 589 -3.74 -23.47 19.04
C LEU A 589 -4.97 -24.36 19.22
N GLN A 590 -4.90 -25.40 20.04
CA GLN A 590 -6.06 -26.24 20.37
C GLN A 590 -7.16 -25.46 21.11
N PHE A 591 -6.81 -24.60 22.06
CA PHE A 591 -7.77 -23.77 22.80
C PHE A 591 -8.45 -22.73 21.90
N ILE A 592 -7.68 -21.94 21.15
CA ILE A 592 -8.21 -20.81 20.38
C ILE A 592 -9.05 -21.26 19.16
N ASN A 593 -8.73 -22.42 18.58
CA ASN A 593 -9.55 -23.06 17.54
C ASN A 593 -10.91 -23.55 18.04
N LYS A 594 -10.99 -24.03 19.28
CA LYS A 594 -12.25 -24.40 19.93
C LYS A 594 -13.00 -23.22 20.54
N SER A 595 -12.41 -22.02 20.55
CA SER A 595 -12.96 -20.81 21.17
C SER A 595 -13.38 -19.74 20.15
N PRO A 596 -14.38 -19.98 19.27
CA PRO A 596 -14.86 -19.01 18.28
C PRO A 596 -15.76 -17.90 18.85
N SER A 597 -16.18 -17.98 20.12
CA SER A 597 -16.97 -16.94 20.80
C SER A 597 -16.75 -16.98 22.33
N PRO A 598 -17.10 -15.92 23.09
CA PRO A 598 -16.88 -15.85 24.54
C PRO A 598 -17.43 -17.05 25.31
N PHE A 599 -18.60 -17.55 24.90
CA PHE A 599 -19.23 -18.72 25.52
C PHE A 599 -18.40 -20.01 25.35
N HIS A 600 -17.67 -20.13 24.24
CA HIS A 600 -16.76 -21.26 24.00
C HIS A 600 -15.42 -21.08 24.71
N ALA A 601 -14.89 -19.84 24.74
CA ALA A 601 -13.69 -19.52 25.50
C ALA A 601 -13.85 -19.84 26.99
N VAL A 602 -14.98 -19.46 27.60
CA VAL A 602 -15.30 -19.86 28.98
C VAL A 602 -15.53 -21.36 29.11
N TYR A 603 -16.19 -22.01 28.16
CA TYR A 603 -16.40 -23.46 28.22
C TYR A 603 -15.07 -24.24 28.24
N GLU A 604 -14.16 -23.98 27.31
CA GLU A 604 -12.85 -24.67 27.27
C GLU A 604 -11.97 -24.29 28.47
N THR A 605 -12.01 -23.04 28.94
CA THR A 605 -11.38 -22.63 30.20
C THR A 605 -11.92 -23.43 31.38
N VAL A 606 -13.25 -23.61 31.47
CA VAL A 606 -13.91 -24.40 32.52
C VAL A 606 -13.57 -25.88 32.44
N GLN A 607 -13.49 -26.48 31.25
CA GLN A 607 -13.00 -27.86 31.09
C GLN A 607 -11.55 -27.99 31.60
N THR A 608 -10.69 -27.05 31.22
CA THR A 608 -9.27 -27.01 31.61
C THR A 608 -9.10 -26.86 33.14
N LEU A 609 -9.85 -25.95 33.76
CA LEU A 609 -9.86 -25.74 35.21
C LEU A 609 -10.40 -26.96 35.97
N THR A 610 -11.48 -27.58 35.46
CA THR A 610 -12.06 -28.79 36.07
C THR A 610 -11.08 -29.96 36.00
N ALA A 611 -10.36 -30.13 34.88
CA ALA A 611 -9.28 -31.11 34.75
C ALA A 611 -8.09 -30.86 35.71
N ALA A 612 -7.78 -29.58 36.00
CA ALA A 612 -6.79 -29.19 37.02
C ALA A 612 -7.29 -29.31 38.49
N GLY A 613 -8.53 -29.79 38.68
CA GLY A 613 -9.13 -30.04 39.99
C GLY A 613 -9.80 -28.83 40.65
N PHE A 614 -10.12 -27.78 39.90
CA PHE A 614 -10.93 -26.67 40.40
C PHE A 614 -12.42 -27.06 40.46
N LYS A 615 -13.13 -26.57 41.47
CA LYS A 615 -14.56 -26.84 41.67
C LYS A 615 -15.41 -25.63 41.32
N GLN A 616 -16.54 -25.82 40.65
CA GLN A 616 -17.48 -24.73 40.42
C GLN A 616 -18.13 -24.28 41.74
N LEU A 617 -18.22 -22.97 41.93
CA LEU A 617 -19.09 -22.33 42.90
C LEU A 617 -20.11 -21.49 42.13
N LYS A 618 -21.35 -21.41 42.62
CA LYS A 618 -22.37 -20.52 42.06
C LYS A 618 -22.44 -19.19 42.81
N GLU A 619 -22.89 -18.13 42.13
CA GLU A 619 -23.10 -16.84 42.78
C GLU A 619 -24.27 -16.88 43.80
N GLU A 620 -25.29 -17.72 43.57
CA GLU A 620 -26.44 -17.90 44.49
C GLU A 620 -26.09 -18.61 45.82
N ASP A 621 -25.06 -19.47 45.83
CA ASP A 621 -24.69 -20.27 47.00
C ASP A 621 -23.90 -19.47 48.06
N SER A 622 -23.97 -19.91 49.32
CA SER A 622 -23.08 -19.44 50.39
C SER A 622 -21.71 -20.13 50.30
N TRP A 623 -20.64 -19.34 50.20
CA TRP A 623 -19.27 -19.87 50.07
C TRP A 623 -18.53 -20.07 51.40
N LYS A 624 -19.12 -19.62 52.52
CA LYS A 624 -18.45 -19.51 53.83
C LYS A 624 -17.74 -20.79 54.27
N ASP A 625 -18.40 -21.93 54.06
CA ASP A 625 -17.92 -23.25 54.47
C ASP A 625 -17.31 -24.03 53.28
N ALA A 626 -17.57 -23.57 52.04
CA ALA A 626 -17.11 -24.20 50.80
C ALA A 626 -15.68 -23.77 50.41
N VAL A 627 -15.30 -22.51 50.66
CA VAL A 627 -13.98 -21.95 50.35
C VAL A 627 -13.03 -22.18 51.53
N GLN A 628 -11.93 -22.90 51.28
CA GLN A 628 -10.96 -23.34 52.30
C GLN A 628 -9.52 -23.13 51.79
N PRO A 629 -8.50 -22.99 52.67
CA PRO A 629 -7.09 -23.02 52.29
C PRO A 629 -6.71 -24.29 51.50
N ASN A 630 -5.80 -24.16 50.52
CA ASN A 630 -5.50 -25.15 49.47
C ASN A 630 -6.65 -25.45 48.49
N GLY A 631 -7.83 -24.83 48.66
CA GLY A 631 -8.97 -25.01 47.78
C GLY A 631 -8.79 -24.31 46.43
N LYS A 632 -9.29 -24.96 45.38
CA LYS A 632 -9.28 -24.50 43.98
C LYS A 632 -10.72 -24.35 43.49
N TYR A 633 -11.11 -23.17 43.01
CA TYR A 633 -12.51 -22.85 42.70
C TYR A 633 -12.64 -22.00 41.44
N TYR A 634 -13.78 -22.07 40.76
CA TYR A 634 -14.15 -21.11 39.72
C TYR A 634 -15.63 -20.73 39.78
N VAL A 635 -15.94 -19.54 39.30
CA VAL A 635 -17.29 -18.98 39.21
C VAL A 635 -17.48 -18.47 37.79
N THR A 636 -18.60 -18.83 37.16
CA THR A 636 -18.94 -18.39 35.80
C THR A 636 -20.13 -17.44 35.84
N ARG A 637 -20.02 -16.28 35.19
CA ARG A 637 -21.12 -15.31 35.04
C ARG A 637 -21.51 -15.21 33.57
N ASN A 638 -22.81 -15.25 33.30
CA ASN A 638 -23.40 -15.21 31.95
C ASN A 638 -22.81 -16.24 30.94
N GLN A 639 -22.20 -17.33 31.42
CA GLN A 639 -21.41 -18.29 30.60
C GLN A 639 -20.29 -17.66 29.76
N SER A 640 -19.94 -16.39 29.97
CA SER A 640 -19.09 -15.56 29.09
C SER A 640 -17.96 -14.86 29.84
N ALA A 641 -18.12 -14.67 31.15
CA ALA A 641 -17.02 -14.34 32.07
C ALA A 641 -16.79 -15.47 33.07
N VAL A 642 -15.54 -15.63 33.54
CA VAL A 642 -15.14 -16.61 34.56
C VAL A 642 -14.06 -16.05 35.46
N VAL A 643 -14.23 -16.19 36.78
CA VAL A 643 -13.16 -15.92 37.76
C VAL A 643 -12.77 -17.25 38.41
N ALA A 644 -11.53 -17.67 38.19
CA ALA A 644 -10.93 -18.86 38.76
C ALA A 644 -9.91 -18.46 39.82
N PHE A 645 -9.93 -19.12 40.98
CA PHE A 645 -9.02 -18.80 42.08
C PHE A 645 -8.55 -20.01 42.87
N ALA A 646 -7.33 -19.91 43.40
CA ALA A 646 -6.71 -20.88 44.28
C ALA A 646 -6.30 -20.19 45.59
N VAL A 647 -6.72 -20.74 46.73
CA VAL A 647 -6.48 -20.17 48.05
C VAL A 647 -5.20 -20.76 48.64
N GLY A 648 -4.22 -19.92 48.97
CA GLY A 648 -2.96 -20.35 49.58
C GLY A 648 -3.15 -21.16 50.86
N GLY A 649 -2.29 -22.15 51.10
CA GLY A 649 -2.38 -23.03 52.27
C GLY A 649 -2.18 -22.33 53.61
N LYS A 650 -1.54 -21.15 53.62
CA LYS A 650 -1.35 -20.27 54.78
C LYS A 650 -2.23 -19.01 54.72
N TYR A 651 -3.24 -18.98 53.85
CA TYR A 651 -4.13 -17.83 53.70
C TYR A 651 -4.86 -17.50 55.02
N GLN A 652 -4.84 -16.21 55.37
CA GLN A 652 -5.56 -15.64 56.51
C GLN A 652 -6.36 -14.43 56.04
N ARG A 653 -7.48 -14.16 56.71
CA ARG A 653 -8.34 -13.02 56.39
C ARG A 653 -7.56 -11.70 56.50
N GLY A 654 -7.53 -10.94 55.40
CA GLY A 654 -6.72 -9.73 55.29
C GLY A 654 -5.36 -9.92 54.62
N ASN A 655 -5.10 -11.08 53.98
CA ASN A 655 -4.03 -11.24 53.00
C ASN A 655 -4.47 -10.80 51.60
N GLY A 656 -3.53 -10.78 50.65
CA GLY A 656 -3.71 -10.18 49.32
C GLY A 656 -4.25 -11.15 48.26
N PHE A 657 -4.70 -10.57 47.16
CA PHE A 657 -5.07 -11.24 45.93
C PHE A 657 -4.03 -10.93 44.84
N HIS A 658 -3.47 -11.96 44.23
CA HIS A 658 -2.65 -11.85 43.03
C HIS A 658 -3.54 -12.17 41.84
N VAL A 659 -3.81 -11.17 41.00
CA VAL A 659 -4.81 -11.26 39.93
C VAL A 659 -4.12 -11.15 38.57
N ILE A 660 -4.48 -12.02 37.64
CA ILE A 660 -4.26 -11.78 36.21
C ILE A 660 -5.65 -11.65 35.57
N GLY A 661 -5.99 -10.45 35.11
CA GLY A 661 -7.24 -10.15 34.43
C GLY A 661 -7.04 -10.17 32.91
N ALA A 662 -7.97 -10.72 32.14
CA ALA A 662 -7.96 -10.70 30.67
C ALA A 662 -9.41 -10.79 30.13
N HIS A 663 -9.59 -10.88 28.81
CA HIS A 663 -10.91 -10.80 28.17
C HIS A 663 -11.22 -12.01 27.27
N THR A 664 -12.49 -12.40 27.18
CA THR A 664 -12.99 -13.57 26.44
C THR A 664 -13.58 -13.21 25.08
N ASP A 665 -13.68 -11.91 24.76
CA ASP A 665 -14.21 -11.37 23.53
C ASP A 665 -13.16 -10.76 22.59
N SER A 666 -13.63 -10.48 21.38
CA SER A 666 -12.87 -10.04 20.20
C SER A 666 -13.82 -9.28 19.25
N PRO A 667 -13.31 -8.48 18.30
CA PRO A 667 -14.17 -7.82 17.33
C PRO A 667 -14.79 -8.86 16.39
N CYS A 668 -16.12 -8.81 16.22
CA CYS A 668 -16.84 -9.82 15.44
C CYS A 668 -18.14 -9.29 14.81
N LEU A 669 -18.76 -10.12 13.98
CA LEU A 669 -20.09 -9.87 13.44
C LEU A 669 -21.12 -10.65 14.25
N LYS A 670 -21.93 -9.96 15.06
CA LYS A 670 -23.03 -10.57 15.84
C LYS A 670 -24.29 -10.63 14.97
N VAL A 671 -25.06 -11.70 15.10
CA VAL A 671 -26.33 -11.88 14.37
C VAL A 671 -27.40 -11.01 15.02
N LYS A 672 -28.02 -10.11 14.25
CA LYS A 672 -29.03 -9.18 14.76
C LYS A 672 -30.25 -9.90 15.32
N PRO A 673 -30.95 -9.34 16.34
CA PRO A 673 -32.20 -9.88 16.84
C PRO A 673 -33.26 -10.10 15.77
N VAL A 674 -33.32 -9.26 14.73
CA VAL A 674 -34.02 -9.56 13.47
C VAL A 674 -32.97 -9.66 12.37
N SER A 675 -32.75 -10.86 11.84
CA SER A 675 -31.67 -11.13 10.88
C SER A 675 -32.15 -11.67 9.53
N ASN A 676 -33.44 -11.85 9.32
CA ASN A 676 -33.98 -12.27 8.03
C ASN A 676 -33.90 -11.13 7.00
N ILE A 677 -32.99 -11.24 6.02
CA ILE A 677 -32.86 -10.28 4.91
C ILE A 677 -32.94 -11.05 3.59
N GLU A 678 -33.72 -10.53 2.65
CA GLU A 678 -33.77 -11.01 1.27
C GLU A 678 -33.48 -9.85 0.32
N SER A 679 -32.62 -10.07 -0.68
CA SER A 679 -32.31 -9.09 -1.71
C SER A 679 -31.84 -9.76 -3.01
N GLN A 680 -32.38 -9.34 -4.15
CA GLN A 680 -31.96 -9.81 -5.49
C GLN A 680 -31.96 -11.35 -5.65
N GLY A 681 -32.89 -12.06 -4.99
CA GLY A 681 -32.95 -13.53 -5.01
C GLY A 681 -31.97 -14.24 -4.08
N TRP A 682 -31.29 -13.51 -3.18
CA TRP A 682 -30.40 -14.04 -2.16
C TRP A 682 -30.99 -13.86 -0.76
N LEU A 683 -30.83 -14.89 0.07
CA LEU A 683 -31.02 -14.80 1.52
C LEU A 683 -29.70 -14.39 2.17
N GLN A 684 -29.78 -13.35 2.99
CA GLN A 684 -28.68 -12.79 3.75
C GLN A 684 -29.01 -12.83 5.25
N VAL A 685 -27.99 -12.92 6.09
CA VAL A 685 -28.14 -12.80 7.55
C VAL A 685 -27.80 -11.36 7.95
N GLY A 686 -28.77 -10.68 8.54
CA GLY A 686 -28.57 -9.38 9.17
C GLY A 686 -27.60 -9.49 10.35
N VAL A 687 -26.47 -8.80 10.26
CA VAL A 687 -25.43 -8.74 11.30
C VAL A 687 -25.16 -7.31 11.74
N GLU A 688 -24.54 -7.16 12.90
CA GLU A 688 -24.01 -5.90 13.44
C GLU A 688 -22.53 -6.04 13.81
N THR A 689 -21.79 -4.94 13.71
CA THR A 689 -20.37 -4.90 14.08
C THR A 689 -20.22 -4.76 15.58
N TYR A 690 -19.57 -5.74 16.19
CA TYR A 690 -19.20 -5.73 17.60
C TYR A 690 -17.70 -5.44 17.73
N GLY A 691 -17.34 -4.48 18.58
CA GLY A 691 -15.95 -4.11 18.82
C GLY A 691 -15.30 -3.23 17.75
N GLY A 692 -14.02 -2.92 17.95
CA GLY A 692 -13.21 -1.99 17.16
C GLY A 692 -12.68 -2.55 15.84
N GLY A 693 -13.39 -3.50 15.21
CA GLY A 693 -12.86 -4.40 14.17
C GLY A 693 -12.39 -3.74 12.87
N LEU A 694 -11.33 -4.30 12.27
CA LEU A 694 -10.89 -4.06 10.90
C LEU A 694 -11.80 -4.81 9.91
N PHE A 695 -13.09 -4.48 9.90
CA PHE A 695 -14.15 -5.23 9.22
C PHE A 695 -14.00 -5.38 7.69
N HIS A 696 -13.07 -4.67 7.04
CA HIS A 696 -12.70 -4.94 5.64
C HIS A 696 -12.06 -6.33 5.46
N THR A 697 -11.36 -6.85 6.47
CA THR A 697 -10.70 -8.17 6.44
C THR A 697 -11.67 -9.35 6.42
N TRP A 698 -12.94 -9.12 6.74
CA TRP A 698 -14.02 -10.13 6.79
C TRP A 698 -14.63 -10.42 5.42
N PHE A 699 -14.37 -9.57 4.41
CA PHE A 699 -14.78 -9.85 3.04
C PHE A 699 -13.98 -11.02 2.47
N ASP A 700 -14.65 -11.82 1.65
CA ASP A 700 -14.12 -13.03 1.00
C ASP A 700 -13.49 -14.09 1.93
N ARG A 701 -13.84 -14.03 3.22
CA ARG A 701 -13.60 -15.08 4.21
C ARG A 701 -14.75 -16.08 4.24
N ASP A 702 -14.42 -17.33 4.50
CA ASP A 702 -15.39 -18.42 4.63
C ASP A 702 -15.83 -18.53 6.08
N LEU A 703 -17.07 -18.09 6.36
CA LEU A 703 -17.55 -17.84 7.71
C LEU A 703 -18.38 -19.02 8.25
N GLY A 704 -18.08 -19.37 9.50
CA GLY A 704 -18.86 -20.25 10.36
C GLY A 704 -19.75 -19.45 11.31
N LEU A 705 -20.53 -20.15 12.14
CA LEU A 705 -21.46 -19.55 13.11
C LEU A 705 -21.30 -20.22 14.46
N ALA A 706 -21.07 -19.43 15.52
CA ALA A 706 -20.90 -19.93 16.87
C ALA A 706 -21.59 -19.03 17.91
N GLY A 707 -21.97 -19.60 19.06
CA GLY A 707 -22.57 -18.85 20.16
C GLY A 707 -23.36 -19.73 21.11
N ARG A 708 -24.39 -19.16 21.73
CA ARG A 708 -25.37 -19.91 22.55
C ARG A 708 -26.79 -19.76 22.02
N VAL A 709 -27.59 -20.80 22.20
CA VAL A 709 -29.00 -20.87 21.84
C VAL A 709 -29.80 -21.27 23.07
N ILE A 710 -30.89 -20.55 23.34
CA ILE A 710 -31.86 -20.91 24.38
C ILE A 710 -32.91 -21.81 23.73
N VAL A 711 -33.00 -23.06 24.21
CA VAL A 711 -33.96 -24.05 23.72
C VAL A 711 -34.98 -24.43 24.80
N ARG A 712 -36.20 -24.76 24.38
CA ARG A 712 -37.28 -25.31 25.21
C ARG A 712 -37.13 -26.83 25.28
N GLU A 713 -36.90 -27.35 26.48
CA GLU A 713 -36.94 -28.79 26.77
C GLU A 713 -38.36 -29.23 27.19
N SER A 714 -39.13 -28.35 27.83
CA SER A 714 -40.57 -28.49 28.07
C SER A 714 -41.21 -27.12 28.26
N ASP A 715 -42.54 -27.02 28.33
CA ASP A 715 -43.24 -25.73 28.49
C ASP A 715 -42.90 -24.94 29.77
N SER A 716 -42.21 -25.57 30.73
CA SER A 716 -41.68 -24.93 31.94
C SER A 716 -40.16 -25.05 32.10
N SER A 717 -39.44 -25.56 31.10
CA SER A 717 -38.00 -25.83 31.17
C SER A 717 -37.25 -25.35 29.93
N PHE A 718 -36.23 -24.52 30.15
CA PHE A 718 -35.38 -23.94 29.11
C PHE A 718 -33.91 -24.20 29.42
N GLN A 719 -33.12 -24.50 28.39
CA GLN A 719 -31.69 -24.78 28.50
C GLN A 719 -30.90 -23.87 27.55
N SER A 720 -29.76 -23.36 28.00
CA SER A 720 -28.74 -22.82 27.09
C SER A 720 -27.85 -23.94 26.56
N LYS A 721 -27.79 -24.09 25.24
CA LYS A 721 -26.87 -24.99 24.53
C LYS A 721 -25.86 -24.18 23.71
N LEU A 722 -24.62 -24.65 23.62
CA LEU A 722 -23.60 -24.06 22.75
C LEU A 722 -23.83 -24.52 21.31
N LEU A 723 -23.76 -23.58 20.36
CA LEU A 723 -23.81 -23.85 18.93
C LEU A 723 -22.42 -23.63 18.32
N LEU A 724 -21.93 -24.60 17.56
CA LEU A 724 -20.70 -24.49 16.79
C LEU A 724 -20.86 -25.12 15.39
N VAL A 725 -21.22 -24.29 14.40
CA VAL A 725 -21.21 -24.68 12.99
C VAL A 725 -19.81 -24.44 12.42
N ASN A 726 -18.88 -25.35 12.69
CA ASN A 726 -17.47 -25.24 12.26
C ASN A 726 -17.27 -25.72 10.81
N ARG A 727 -17.89 -25.03 9.86
CA ARG A 727 -17.74 -25.23 8.41
C ARG A 727 -18.22 -23.99 7.65
N PRO A 728 -17.72 -23.72 6.42
CA PRO A 728 -18.22 -22.63 5.60
C PRO A 728 -19.74 -22.72 5.38
N ILE A 729 -20.47 -21.71 5.83
CA ILE A 729 -21.92 -21.58 5.61
C ILE A 729 -22.33 -20.17 5.14
N MET A 730 -21.45 -19.19 5.32
CA MET A 730 -21.71 -17.78 5.01
C MET A 730 -20.45 -17.13 4.42
N ARG A 731 -20.65 -16.14 3.54
CA ARG A 731 -19.56 -15.34 2.97
C ARG A 731 -20.06 -13.93 2.68
N ILE A 732 -19.19 -12.95 2.84
CA ILE A 732 -19.42 -11.55 2.43
C ILE A 732 -18.57 -11.32 1.16
N PRO A 733 -19.14 -11.44 -0.05
CA PRO A 733 -18.36 -11.30 -1.27
C PRO A 733 -17.93 -9.84 -1.48
N THR A 734 -16.67 -9.61 -1.86
CA THR A 734 -16.23 -8.26 -2.30
C THR A 734 -16.92 -7.92 -3.62
N LEU A 735 -17.32 -6.66 -3.79
CA LEU A 735 -17.81 -6.18 -5.08
C LEU A 735 -16.66 -6.23 -6.10
N ALA A 736 -16.90 -6.81 -7.28
CA ALA A 736 -15.86 -6.97 -8.29
C ALA A 736 -15.26 -5.61 -8.70
N ILE A 737 -13.94 -5.52 -8.81
CA ILE A 737 -13.19 -4.28 -9.12
C ILE A 737 -13.65 -3.57 -10.41
N HIS A 738 -14.26 -4.30 -11.34
CA HIS A 738 -14.86 -3.72 -12.55
C HIS A 738 -16.08 -2.81 -12.27
N LEU A 739 -16.73 -2.99 -11.12
CA LEU A 739 -17.93 -2.28 -10.66
C LEU A 739 -17.61 -1.23 -9.58
N ASP A 740 -16.54 -1.44 -8.81
CA ASP A 740 -15.91 -0.39 -7.98
C ASP A 740 -14.41 -0.32 -8.28
N ARG A 741 -14.07 0.49 -9.29
CA ARG A 741 -12.67 0.75 -9.68
C ARG A 741 -11.92 1.63 -8.66
N LYS A 742 -12.59 2.21 -7.67
CA LYS A 742 -11.97 3.04 -6.61
C LYS A 742 -11.57 2.24 -5.39
N VAL A 743 -12.03 0.99 -5.26
CA VAL A 743 -11.68 0.10 -4.14
C VAL A 743 -10.16 -0.08 -3.98
N SER A 744 -9.38 0.08 -5.06
CA SER A 744 -7.91 0.07 -5.06
C SER A 744 -7.24 1.33 -4.51
N GLU A 745 -7.94 2.47 -4.46
CA GLU A 745 -7.50 3.70 -3.78
C GLU A 745 -7.76 3.62 -2.27
N GLY A 746 -8.80 2.87 -1.87
CA GLY A 746 -9.08 2.52 -0.48
C GLY A 746 -10.43 1.79 -0.33
N PHE A 747 -10.44 0.65 0.34
CA PHE A 747 -11.67 -0.15 0.49
C PHE A 747 -12.60 0.41 1.58
N THR A 748 -13.40 1.41 1.21
CA THR A 748 -14.52 1.92 2.03
C THR A 748 -15.82 1.21 1.68
N PHE A 749 -16.60 0.80 2.70
CA PHE A 749 -17.90 0.15 2.50
C PHE A 749 -18.90 0.56 3.59
N ASN A 750 -20.19 0.41 3.30
CA ASN A 750 -21.24 0.67 4.27
C ASN A 750 -21.44 -0.55 5.19
N LYS A 751 -21.18 -0.37 6.50
CA LYS A 751 -21.30 -1.44 7.52
C LYS A 751 -22.70 -2.03 7.66
N GLU A 752 -23.76 -1.31 7.30
CA GLU A 752 -25.14 -1.80 7.35
C GLU A 752 -25.52 -2.57 6.09
N THR A 753 -25.19 -2.05 4.90
CA THR A 753 -25.70 -2.61 3.63
C THR A 753 -24.73 -3.55 2.91
N HIS A 754 -23.41 -3.36 3.04
CA HIS A 754 -22.42 -4.14 2.28
C HIS A 754 -21.80 -5.29 3.09
N LEU A 755 -21.78 -5.18 4.42
CA LEU A 755 -21.25 -6.20 5.33
C LEU A 755 -22.26 -7.35 5.61
N ARG A 756 -23.12 -7.67 4.62
CA ARG A 756 -24.25 -8.60 4.76
C ARG A 756 -23.91 -9.99 4.21
N PRO A 757 -23.59 -10.98 5.07
CA PRO A 757 -23.26 -12.32 4.64
C PRO A 757 -24.43 -12.99 3.92
N VAL A 758 -24.14 -13.60 2.78
CA VAL A 758 -25.06 -14.48 2.05
C VAL A 758 -25.04 -15.87 2.70
N ILE A 759 -26.22 -16.46 2.93
CA ILE A 759 -26.37 -17.83 3.47
C ILE A 759 -26.93 -18.81 2.43
N ALA A 760 -27.81 -18.34 1.52
CA ALA A 760 -28.40 -19.16 0.46
C ALA A 760 -28.94 -18.29 -0.68
N SER A 761 -29.22 -18.89 -1.85
CA SER A 761 -30.16 -18.31 -2.80
C SER A 761 -31.60 -18.63 -2.37
N ALA A 762 -32.52 -17.68 -2.57
CA ALA A 762 -33.94 -17.86 -2.24
C ALA A 762 -34.53 -19.07 -2.99
N ALA A 763 -34.22 -19.21 -4.28
CA ALA A 763 -34.66 -20.34 -5.09
C ALA A 763 -34.19 -21.72 -4.57
N ARG A 764 -33.02 -21.83 -3.91
CA ARG A 764 -32.63 -23.11 -3.26
C ARG A 764 -33.33 -23.29 -1.92
N ALA A 765 -33.53 -22.22 -1.15
CA ALA A 765 -34.27 -22.27 0.10
C ALA A 765 -35.75 -22.66 -0.09
N GLU A 766 -36.38 -22.25 -1.20
CA GLU A 766 -37.72 -22.67 -1.59
C GLU A 766 -37.79 -24.16 -1.98
N LEU A 767 -36.77 -24.69 -2.67
CA LEU A 767 -36.69 -26.11 -3.03
C LEU A 767 -36.43 -27.04 -1.84
N GLU A 768 -35.77 -26.54 -0.80
CA GLU A 768 -35.50 -27.25 0.46
C GLU A 768 -36.57 -26.97 1.54
N ALA A 769 -37.60 -26.16 1.22
CA ALA A 769 -38.68 -25.86 2.16
C ALA A 769 -39.58 -27.08 2.33
N THR A 770 -39.61 -27.64 3.54
CA THR A 770 -40.54 -28.72 3.87
C THR A 770 -41.99 -28.24 3.81
N THR A 771 -42.89 -29.10 3.33
CA THR A 771 -44.28 -28.74 2.98
C THR A 771 -45.15 -28.27 4.14
N ASP A 772 -44.67 -28.36 5.37
CA ASP A 772 -45.36 -27.98 6.60
C ASP A 772 -45.39 -26.45 6.83
N GLY A 773 -44.52 -25.69 6.16
CA GLY A 773 -44.37 -24.25 6.32
C GLY A 773 -45.46 -23.37 5.69
N LYS A 774 -46.73 -23.81 5.69
CA LYS A 774 -47.82 -23.11 4.97
C LYS A 774 -48.47 -21.93 5.70
N ASP A 775 -48.19 -21.74 6.99
CA ASP A 775 -48.66 -20.59 7.77
C ASP A 775 -47.52 -20.01 8.63
N GLN A 776 -47.06 -18.80 8.30
CA GLN A 776 -46.92 -17.66 9.22
C GLN A 776 -46.29 -16.41 8.55
N PRO A 777 -46.33 -15.22 9.19
CA PRO A 777 -45.71 -13.99 8.69
C PRO A 777 -44.18 -14.08 8.52
N LYS A 778 -43.56 -13.03 7.95
CA LYS A 778 -42.09 -12.88 7.84
C LYS A 778 -41.40 -13.17 9.17
N SER A 779 -40.76 -14.34 9.28
CA SER A 779 -40.04 -14.74 10.48
C SER A 779 -38.87 -13.80 10.80
N LYS A 780 -38.62 -13.63 12.11
CA LYS A 780 -37.48 -12.91 12.73
C LYS A 780 -36.13 -13.32 12.12
N HIS A 781 -36.02 -14.59 11.72
CA HIS A 781 -34.82 -15.21 11.14
C HIS A 781 -35.19 -16.04 9.89
N ALA A 782 -34.27 -16.18 8.94
CA ALA A 782 -34.49 -17.00 7.75
C ALA A 782 -34.69 -18.48 8.12
N SER A 783 -35.63 -19.17 7.47
CA SER A 783 -35.98 -20.57 7.81
C SER A 783 -34.75 -21.50 7.73
N VAL A 784 -33.92 -21.33 6.71
CA VAL A 784 -32.66 -22.11 6.54
C VAL A 784 -31.65 -21.92 7.68
N LEU A 785 -31.64 -20.75 8.34
CA LEU A 785 -30.80 -20.52 9.52
C LEU A 785 -31.37 -21.26 10.75
N LEU A 786 -32.69 -21.25 10.93
CA LEU A 786 -33.34 -21.98 12.01
C LEU A 786 -33.25 -23.51 11.82
N GLN A 787 -33.41 -24.00 10.60
CA GLN A 787 -33.17 -25.40 10.22
C GLN A 787 -31.73 -25.84 10.52
N LEU A 788 -30.74 -24.98 10.21
CA LEU A 788 -29.33 -25.25 10.50
C LEU A 788 -29.06 -25.34 12.01
N ILE A 789 -29.57 -24.37 12.80
CA ILE A 789 -29.43 -24.37 14.26
C ILE A 789 -30.11 -25.59 14.89
N ALA A 790 -31.34 -25.90 14.46
CA ALA A 790 -32.10 -27.06 14.90
C ALA A 790 -31.34 -28.37 14.65
N LYS A 791 -30.78 -28.54 13.45
CA LYS A 791 -30.00 -29.71 13.04
C LYS A 791 -28.68 -29.86 13.82
N GLU A 792 -27.96 -28.76 14.07
CA GLU A 792 -26.66 -28.84 14.77
C GLU A 792 -26.80 -29.14 16.27
N LEU A 793 -27.95 -28.81 16.86
CA LEU A 793 -28.25 -28.99 18.29
C LEU A 793 -29.14 -30.22 18.61
N ASP A 794 -29.55 -30.97 17.59
CA ASP A 794 -30.54 -32.06 17.66
C ASP A 794 -31.85 -31.65 18.39
N VAL A 795 -32.43 -30.53 17.95
CA VAL A 795 -33.72 -30.00 18.45
C VAL A 795 -34.65 -29.65 17.29
N LYS A 796 -35.92 -29.43 17.57
CA LYS A 796 -36.87 -28.87 16.59
C LYS A 796 -36.80 -27.35 16.53
N ILE A 797 -37.29 -26.76 15.44
CA ILE A 797 -37.33 -25.30 15.24
C ILE A 797 -38.22 -24.59 16.27
N ASP A 798 -39.35 -25.18 16.65
CA ASP A 798 -40.28 -24.67 17.67
C ASP A 798 -39.71 -24.70 19.10
N GLN A 799 -38.61 -25.43 19.31
CA GLN A 799 -37.87 -25.39 20.57
C GLN A 799 -36.90 -24.21 20.65
N ILE A 800 -36.48 -23.60 19.53
CA ILE A 800 -35.55 -22.46 19.53
C ILE A 800 -36.28 -21.21 20.03
N CYS A 801 -35.91 -20.71 21.21
CA CYS A 801 -36.57 -19.56 21.84
C CYS A 801 -35.88 -18.24 21.49
N ASP A 802 -34.55 -18.15 21.69
CA ASP A 802 -33.72 -17.04 21.20
C ASP A 802 -32.24 -17.45 21.16
N PHE A 803 -31.36 -16.60 20.62
CA PHE A 803 -29.92 -16.90 20.55
C PHE A 803 -29.00 -15.68 20.52
N GLU A 804 -27.77 -15.87 20.98
CA GLU A 804 -26.65 -14.92 20.87
C GLU A 804 -25.52 -15.59 20.08
N LEU A 805 -25.43 -15.25 18.79
CA LEU A 805 -24.51 -15.88 17.85
C LEU A 805 -23.62 -14.84 17.16
N CYS A 806 -22.40 -15.23 16.84
CA CYS A 806 -21.46 -14.46 16.03
C CYS A 806 -20.85 -15.32 14.91
N LEU A 807 -20.35 -14.65 13.88
CA LEU A 807 -19.60 -15.28 12.79
C LEU A 807 -18.10 -15.30 13.09
N PHE A 808 -17.38 -16.25 12.49
CA PHE A 808 -15.92 -16.41 12.66
C PHE A 808 -15.26 -17.00 11.40
N ASP A 809 -13.97 -16.74 11.18
CA ASP A 809 -13.16 -17.38 10.12
C ASP A 809 -13.05 -18.89 10.37
N THR A 810 -13.49 -19.71 9.41
CA THR A 810 -13.37 -21.17 9.49
C THR A 810 -11.96 -21.67 9.21
N GLN A 811 -11.08 -20.83 8.65
CA GLN A 811 -9.65 -21.11 8.61
C GLN A 811 -9.08 -21.02 10.03
N GLY A 812 -8.84 -22.17 10.66
CA GLY A 812 -8.31 -22.26 12.02
C GLY A 812 -6.97 -21.54 12.24
N ALA A 813 -6.59 -21.39 13.50
CA ALA A 813 -5.30 -20.89 13.94
C ALA A 813 -4.19 -21.91 13.68
N ASN A 814 -3.03 -21.45 13.21
CA ASN A 814 -1.87 -22.29 12.93
C ASN A 814 -0.55 -21.52 12.98
N VAL A 815 0.57 -22.24 13.17
CA VAL A 815 1.93 -21.72 13.04
C VAL A 815 2.20 -21.33 11.57
N GLY A 816 3.15 -20.43 11.35
CA GLY A 816 3.61 -19.98 10.04
C GLY A 816 4.86 -19.09 10.13
N GLY A 817 5.20 -18.43 9.02
CA GLY A 817 6.56 -17.93 8.80
C GLY A 817 7.40 -18.99 8.07
N VAL A 818 8.60 -18.62 7.62
CA VAL A 818 9.50 -19.55 6.91
C VAL A 818 10.29 -20.40 7.91
N LEU A 819 10.44 -19.92 9.15
CA LEU A 819 11.12 -20.59 10.26
C LEU A 819 10.14 -21.02 11.36
N GLU A 820 8.84 -21.12 11.04
CA GLU A 820 7.76 -21.50 11.98
C GLU A 820 7.67 -20.58 13.23
N GLU A 821 8.06 -19.31 13.04
CA GLU A 821 8.21 -18.33 14.12
C GLU A 821 6.90 -17.60 14.50
N PHE A 822 5.87 -17.60 13.66
CA PHE A 822 4.66 -16.79 13.86
C PHE A 822 3.42 -17.65 14.13
N ILE A 823 2.52 -17.13 14.97
CA ILE A 823 1.17 -17.66 15.15
C ILE A 823 0.21 -16.82 14.31
N PHE A 824 -0.46 -17.43 13.33
CA PHE A 824 -1.52 -16.79 12.54
C PHE A 824 -2.89 -17.28 13.01
N SER A 825 -3.63 -16.44 13.72
CA SER A 825 -4.89 -16.84 14.37
C SER A 825 -5.96 -15.75 14.27
N PRO A 826 -7.24 -16.07 14.10
CA PRO A 826 -8.31 -15.19 14.54
C PRO A 826 -8.27 -15.04 16.08
N ARG A 827 -8.71 -13.90 16.63
CA ARG A 827 -8.99 -13.70 18.07
C ARG A 827 -7.78 -13.84 19.01
N LEU A 828 -6.58 -13.46 18.56
CA LEU A 828 -5.44 -13.30 19.48
C LEU A 828 -5.78 -12.24 20.54
N ASP A 829 -6.38 -11.12 20.10
CA ASP A 829 -7.20 -10.28 20.96
C ASP A 829 -8.56 -10.95 21.22
N ASN A 830 -8.96 -11.25 22.44
CA ASN A 830 -8.21 -11.20 23.71
C ASN A 830 -7.76 -12.60 24.21
N LEU A 831 -7.99 -13.64 23.41
CA LEU A 831 -7.92 -15.03 23.86
C LEU A 831 -6.49 -15.50 24.19
N CYS A 832 -5.46 -14.84 23.65
CA CYS A 832 -4.07 -15.11 24.01
C CYS A 832 -3.82 -14.86 25.51
N CYS A 833 -4.21 -13.69 26.01
CA CYS A 833 -4.04 -13.35 27.43
C CYS A 833 -4.98 -14.17 28.34
N SER A 834 -6.21 -14.47 27.90
CA SER A 834 -7.13 -15.37 28.63
C SER A 834 -6.58 -16.78 28.82
N TRP A 835 -5.96 -17.35 27.78
CA TRP A 835 -5.29 -18.65 27.89
C TRP A 835 -4.09 -18.58 28.84
N LEU A 836 -3.24 -17.56 28.69
CA LEU A 836 -2.05 -17.38 29.53
C LEU A 836 -2.37 -17.18 31.01
N ALA A 837 -3.41 -16.41 31.35
CA ALA A 837 -3.88 -16.25 32.73
C ALA A 837 -4.35 -17.58 33.33
N THR A 838 -5.10 -18.37 32.55
CA THR A 838 -5.59 -19.70 32.96
C THR A 838 -4.46 -20.70 33.16
N GLN A 839 -3.55 -20.80 32.18
CA GLN A 839 -2.44 -21.75 32.22
C GLN A 839 -1.40 -21.39 33.29
N SER A 840 -1.10 -20.11 33.48
CA SER A 840 -0.13 -19.68 34.49
C SER A 840 -0.64 -19.92 35.91
N LEU A 841 -1.95 -19.70 36.16
CA LEU A 841 -2.61 -20.05 37.41
C LEU A 841 -2.46 -21.55 37.70
N ILE A 842 -2.81 -22.41 36.72
CA ILE A 842 -2.72 -23.87 36.85
C ILE A 842 -1.27 -24.34 37.08
N LYS A 843 -0.30 -23.81 36.33
CA LYS A 843 1.13 -24.16 36.47
C LYS A 843 1.74 -23.74 37.80
N SER A 844 1.21 -22.71 38.46
CA SER A 844 1.75 -22.24 39.74
C SER A 844 1.43 -23.16 40.93
N LEU A 845 0.44 -24.06 40.81
CA LEU A 845 -0.24 -24.69 41.95
C LEU A 845 0.64 -25.59 42.83
N ASP A 846 1.78 -26.06 42.33
CA ASP A 846 2.67 -26.98 43.05
C ASP A 846 3.17 -26.41 44.40
N ASN A 847 3.30 -25.08 44.52
CA ASN A 847 3.69 -24.41 45.76
C ASN A 847 2.52 -23.70 46.50
N LEU A 848 1.26 -23.98 46.14
CA LEU A 848 0.08 -23.32 46.74
C LEU A 848 0.00 -23.51 48.27
N ALA A 849 0.44 -24.66 48.79
CA ALA A 849 0.39 -24.98 50.21
C ALA A 849 1.25 -24.04 51.09
N ASP A 850 2.28 -23.44 50.50
CA ASP A 850 3.16 -22.51 51.19
C ASP A 850 2.75 -21.04 51.08
N ASP A 851 1.76 -20.73 50.24
CA ASP A 851 1.34 -19.36 49.94
C ASP A 851 0.41 -18.75 51.01
N GLU A 852 0.58 -17.45 51.24
CA GLU A 852 -0.21 -16.61 52.14
C GLU A 852 -1.39 -15.94 51.42
N ASN A 853 -1.35 -15.82 50.08
CA ASN A 853 -2.28 -15.02 49.28
C ASN A 853 -3.27 -15.90 48.46
N VAL A 854 -4.23 -15.25 47.80
CA VAL A 854 -5.15 -15.88 46.85
C VAL A 854 -4.68 -15.60 45.43
N ARG A 855 -4.54 -16.64 44.60
CA ARG A 855 -4.17 -16.51 43.18
C ARG A 855 -5.43 -16.54 42.34
N VAL A 856 -5.58 -15.60 41.41
CA VAL A 856 -6.81 -15.40 40.63
C VAL A 856 -6.50 -15.19 39.15
N ALA A 857 -7.22 -15.90 38.28
CA ALA A 857 -7.36 -15.58 36.85
C ALA A 857 -8.80 -15.10 36.62
N ALA A 858 -8.97 -13.89 36.10
CA ALA A 858 -10.28 -13.23 35.95
C ALA A 858 -10.52 -12.86 34.48
N LEU A 859 -11.38 -13.61 33.80
CA LEU A 859 -11.68 -13.43 32.39
C LEU A 859 -13.05 -12.77 32.22
N PHE A 860 -13.08 -11.59 31.62
CA PHE A 860 -14.29 -10.77 31.44
C PHE A 860 -14.80 -10.78 30.00
N ASP A 861 -16.08 -10.47 29.79
CA ASP A 861 -16.67 -10.31 28.45
C ASP A 861 -17.12 -8.85 28.26
N ASN A 862 -17.05 -8.35 27.03
CA ASN A 862 -17.39 -7.00 26.61
C ASN A 862 -16.34 -5.93 26.89
N GLU A 863 -15.05 -6.28 26.84
CA GLU A 863 -13.98 -5.27 26.82
C GLU A 863 -14.10 -4.38 25.58
N GLU A 864 -14.38 -4.97 24.41
CA GLU A 864 -14.54 -4.35 23.08
C GLU A 864 -15.57 -3.21 23.01
N VAL A 865 -16.43 -3.09 24.03
CA VAL A 865 -17.47 -2.05 24.15
C VAL A 865 -17.40 -1.32 25.51
N GLY A 866 -16.23 -1.31 26.14
CA GLY A 866 -15.89 -0.50 27.31
C GLY A 866 -16.05 -1.17 28.67
N SER A 867 -16.25 -2.49 28.74
CA SER A 867 -16.32 -3.30 29.97
C SER A 867 -17.44 -2.94 30.97
N GLN A 868 -18.44 -2.13 30.57
CA GLN A 868 -19.52 -1.63 31.45
C GLN A 868 -20.73 -2.59 31.60
N SER A 869 -20.63 -3.85 31.18
CA SER A 869 -21.73 -4.82 31.27
C SER A 869 -21.73 -5.59 32.60
N LEU A 870 -22.72 -6.46 32.80
CA LEU A 870 -22.80 -7.36 33.96
C LEU A 870 -21.61 -8.36 34.05
N MET A 871 -20.99 -8.67 32.90
CA MET A 871 -19.88 -9.63 32.74
C MET A 871 -18.53 -8.96 32.40
N GLY A 872 -18.53 -7.65 32.15
CA GLY A 872 -17.32 -6.84 31.95
C GLY A 872 -16.59 -6.50 33.25
N ALA A 873 -15.38 -5.96 33.13
CA ALA A 873 -14.52 -5.64 34.28
C ALA A 873 -15.00 -4.41 35.07
N GLY A 874 -15.89 -3.59 34.51
CA GLY A 874 -16.61 -2.54 35.24
C GLY A 874 -17.70 -3.08 36.17
N SER A 875 -18.04 -4.37 36.07
CA SER A 875 -19.00 -5.02 36.97
C SER A 875 -18.44 -5.28 38.37
N ASN A 876 -19.33 -5.58 39.30
CA ASN A 876 -18.96 -6.05 40.63
C ASN A 876 -18.38 -7.49 40.67
N PHE A 877 -18.13 -8.16 39.54
CA PHE A 877 -17.85 -9.61 39.52
C PHE A 877 -16.58 -9.96 40.32
N MET A 878 -15.46 -9.32 40.00
CA MET A 878 -14.18 -9.55 40.68
C MET A 878 -14.23 -9.11 42.16
N GLN A 879 -14.86 -7.97 42.45
CA GLN A 879 -15.05 -7.48 43.81
C GLN A 879 -15.86 -8.48 44.66
N SER A 880 -17.00 -8.96 44.14
CA SER A 880 -17.86 -9.91 44.84
C SER A 880 -17.16 -11.24 45.10
N VAL A 881 -16.33 -11.72 44.16
CA VAL A 881 -15.48 -12.90 44.38
C VAL A 881 -14.48 -12.64 45.51
N ALA A 882 -13.74 -11.52 45.46
CA ALA A 882 -12.74 -11.17 46.46
C ALA A 882 -13.35 -11.02 47.86
N GLU A 883 -14.48 -10.32 48.00
CA GLU A 883 -15.19 -10.13 49.27
C GLU A 883 -15.71 -11.44 49.86
N ARG A 884 -16.21 -12.35 49.02
CA ARG A 884 -16.68 -13.66 49.47
C ARG A 884 -15.53 -14.57 49.92
N VAL A 885 -14.36 -14.49 49.28
CA VAL A 885 -13.13 -15.20 49.69
C VAL A 885 -12.47 -14.53 50.92
N ALA A 886 -12.63 -13.22 51.10
CA ALA A 886 -12.24 -12.48 52.30
C ALA A 886 -13.25 -12.62 53.47
N GLN A 887 -14.38 -13.27 53.24
CA GLN A 887 -15.52 -13.38 54.17
C GLN A 887 -15.95 -12.02 54.76
N GLY A 888 -16.06 -11.02 53.89
CA GLY A 888 -16.46 -9.64 54.17
C GLY A 888 -15.77 -8.65 53.21
N GLU A 889 -15.89 -7.35 53.48
CA GLU A 889 -15.29 -6.30 52.64
C GLU A 889 -13.80 -6.53 52.33
N LEU A 890 -13.38 -6.18 51.11
CA LEU A 890 -11.98 -6.13 50.69
C LEU A 890 -11.29 -4.95 51.39
N CYS A 891 -10.90 -5.16 52.65
CA CYS A 891 -10.36 -4.10 53.49
C CYS A 891 -9.05 -3.51 52.91
N GLY A 892 -8.74 -2.25 53.23
CA GLY A 892 -7.57 -1.55 52.68
C GLY A 892 -6.24 -2.28 52.89
N ALA A 893 -6.10 -3.09 53.95
CA ALA A 893 -4.93 -3.93 54.18
C ALA A 893 -4.83 -5.11 53.18
N ALA A 894 -5.96 -5.73 52.80
CA ALA A 894 -5.99 -6.73 51.75
C ALA A 894 -5.74 -6.09 50.37
N ALA A 895 -6.38 -4.96 50.08
CA ALA A 895 -6.19 -4.22 48.81
C ALA A 895 -4.73 -3.77 48.60
N ARG A 896 -4.06 -3.18 49.60
CA ARG A 896 -2.64 -2.80 49.49
C ARG A 896 -1.70 -4.01 49.32
N LYS A 897 -2.00 -5.15 49.96
CA LYS A 897 -1.28 -6.43 49.76
C LYS A 897 -1.58 -7.11 48.41
N SER A 898 -2.60 -6.65 47.69
CA SER A 898 -2.99 -7.23 46.41
C SER A 898 -2.24 -6.57 45.25
N PHE A 899 -2.11 -7.30 44.15
CA PHE A 899 -1.55 -6.78 42.91
C PHE A 899 -2.26 -7.42 41.71
N MET A 900 -2.43 -6.66 40.64
CA MET A 900 -3.11 -7.09 39.43
C MET A 900 -2.27 -6.86 38.18
N VAL A 901 -2.11 -7.91 37.38
CA VAL A 901 -1.70 -7.82 35.98
C VAL A 901 -2.97 -7.73 35.14
N SER A 902 -3.21 -6.58 34.55
CA SER A 902 -4.16 -6.39 33.46
C SER A 902 -3.49 -6.88 32.17
N ALA A 903 -3.85 -8.09 31.77
CA ALA A 903 -3.20 -8.86 30.70
C ALA A 903 -3.97 -8.71 29.38
N ASP A 904 -3.38 -7.97 28.46
CA ASP A 904 -3.97 -7.56 27.18
C ASP A 904 -2.85 -7.29 26.15
N MET A 905 -3.09 -7.54 24.87
CA MET A 905 -2.05 -7.48 23.84
C MET A 905 -1.52 -6.06 23.61
N ALA A 906 -0.38 -5.95 22.93
CA ALA A 906 0.30 -4.70 22.62
C ALA A 906 0.52 -4.56 21.12
N HIS A 907 0.47 -3.33 20.59
CA HIS A 907 0.86 -3.05 19.22
C HIS A 907 2.37 -3.31 19.03
N GLY A 908 2.72 -4.43 18.41
CA GLY A 908 4.08 -4.69 17.94
C GLY A 908 4.45 -3.74 16.81
N VAL A 909 5.74 -3.40 16.69
CA VAL A 909 6.26 -2.51 15.66
C VAL A 909 6.01 -3.10 14.28
N HIS A 910 5.13 -2.47 13.51
CA HIS A 910 4.79 -2.97 12.20
C HIS A 910 5.95 -2.70 11.23
N PRO A 911 6.55 -3.72 10.58
CA PRO A 911 7.79 -3.54 9.83
C PRO A 911 7.65 -2.53 8.67
N ASN A 912 6.47 -2.48 8.05
CA ASN A 912 6.20 -1.57 6.93
C ASN A 912 5.67 -0.19 7.38
N TYR A 913 5.33 0.00 8.67
CA TYR A 913 4.73 1.23 9.22
C TYR A 913 5.39 1.63 10.55
N SER A 914 6.72 1.45 10.64
CA SER A 914 7.47 1.66 11.89
C SER A 914 7.46 3.14 12.36
N ASP A 915 7.11 4.07 11.48
CA ASP A 915 6.80 5.48 11.77
C ASP A 915 5.61 5.66 12.72
N ARG A 916 4.67 4.71 12.75
CA ARG A 916 3.45 4.76 13.57
C ARG A 916 3.64 4.36 15.02
N HIS A 917 4.86 4.03 15.42
CA HIS A 917 5.22 3.69 16.79
C HIS A 917 6.12 4.77 17.40
N GLU A 918 6.19 4.84 18.74
CA GLU A 918 7.17 5.69 19.43
C GLU A 918 8.58 5.08 19.24
N GLN A 919 9.61 5.90 19.02
CA GLN A 919 10.92 5.41 18.59
C GLN A 919 11.64 4.57 19.65
N ASN A 920 11.42 4.84 20.94
CA ASN A 920 12.09 4.18 22.06
C ASN A 920 11.20 3.14 22.75
N HIS A 921 9.87 3.28 22.66
CA HIS A 921 8.90 2.41 23.33
C HIS A 921 8.04 1.61 22.32
N ARG A 922 8.73 0.89 21.41
CA ARG A 922 8.14 0.10 20.32
C ARG A 922 8.47 -1.39 20.46
N PRO A 923 7.52 -2.22 20.95
CA PRO A 923 7.75 -3.65 21.12
C PRO A 923 8.02 -4.37 19.80
N ALA A 924 9.00 -5.26 19.76
CA ALA A 924 9.18 -6.23 18.69
C ALA A 924 8.49 -7.57 19.03
N LEU A 925 8.16 -8.35 18.00
CA LEU A 925 7.88 -9.77 18.19
C LEU A 925 9.18 -10.49 18.64
N HIS A 926 9.04 -11.60 19.37
CA HIS A 926 10.09 -12.46 19.93
C HIS A 926 10.97 -11.87 21.04
N ALA A 927 10.88 -10.55 21.26
CA ALA A 927 11.63 -9.84 22.28
C ALA A 927 11.00 -9.92 23.69
N GLY A 928 9.93 -10.70 23.88
CA GLY A 928 9.35 -11.02 25.19
C GLY A 928 8.16 -10.14 25.60
N PRO A 929 7.65 -10.33 26.83
CA PRO A 929 6.46 -9.63 27.32
C PRO A 929 6.62 -8.11 27.33
N VAL A 930 5.51 -7.41 27.13
CA VAL A 930 5.43 -5.96 27.02
C VAL A 930 4.76 -5.40 28.27
N ILE A 931 5.36 -4.38 28.88
CA ILE A 931 4.70 -3.51 29.86
C ILE A 931 4.18 -2.26 29.14
N LYS A 932 2.90 -1.93 29.34
CA LYS A 932 2.21 -0.82 28.66
C LYS A 932 2.10 0.38 29.59
N HIS A 933 2.55 1.54 29.14
CA HIS A 933 2.63 2.79 29.92
C HIS A 933 1.85 3.92 29.23
N ASN A 934 1.06 4.67 29.99
CA ASN A 934 0.36 5.85 29.48
C ASN A 934 0.18 6.91 30.59
N ALA A 935 0.77 8.09 30.41
CA ALA A 935 0.72 9.17 31.41
C ALA A 935 -0.67 9.83 31.57
N ASN A 936 -1.64 9.51 30.71
CA ASN A 936 -3.04 9.93 30.82
C ASN A 936 -3.94 8.80 31.36
N GLU A 937 -3.35 7.88 32.14
CA GLU A 937 -4.02 6.79 32.89
C GLU A 937 -4.92 5.86 32.03
N ARG A 938 -4.62 5.74 30.73
CA ARG A 938 -5.19 4.69 29.86
C ARG A 938 -4.65 3.29 30.16
N TYR A 939 -3.52 3.26 30.85
CA TYR A 939 -2.95 2.10 31.52
C TYR A 939 -2.64 2.54 32.96
N ALA A 940 -2.90 1.68 33.94
CA ALA A 940 -2.67 1.93 35.37
C ALA A 940 -1.22 1.63 35.80
N THR A 941 -0.34 1.24 34.87
CA THR A 941 1.09 1.04 35.11
C THR A 941 1.75 2.29 35.70
N SER A 942 2.42 2.10 36.82
CA SER A 942 3.22 3.11 37.51
C SER A 942 4.70 2.68 37.57
N GLY A 943 5.58 3.60 37.98
CA GLY A 943 7.00 3.27 38.18
C GLY A 943 7.23 2.14 39.19
N THR A 944 6.40 2.03 40.24
CA THR A 944 6.53 0.98 41.26
C THR A 944 5.98 -0.37 40.78
N SER A 945 4.84 -0.38 40.08
CA SER A 945 4.29 -1.63 39.52
C SER A 945 5.13 -2.18 38.35
N SER A 946 5.65 -1.30 37.48
CA SER A 946 6.61 -1.66 36.44
C SER A 946 7.92 -2.21 37.03
N PHE A 947 8.50 -1.56 38.05
CA PHE A 947 9.73 -2.02 38.70
C PHE A 947 9.61 -3.44 39.26
N LEU A 948 8.54 -3.73 40.02
CA LEU A 948 8.33 -5.05 40.62
C LEU A 948 8.27 -6.15 39.55
N MET A 949 7.54 -5.91 38.45
CA MET A 949 7.36 -6.91 37.41
C MET A 949 8.60 -7.08 36.50
N LYS A 950 9.41 -6.02 36.33
CA LYS A 950 10.74 -6.09 35.70
C LYS A 950 11.76 -6.86 36.56
N GLU A 951 11.83 -6.60 37.87
CA GLU A 951 12.72 -7.34 38.78
C GLU A 951 12.32 -8.81 38.90
N LEU A 952 11.01 -9.11 38.87
CA LEU A 952 10.50 -10.47 38.73
C LEU A 952 10.99 -11.14 37.42
N ALA A 953 10.83 -10.47 36.28
CA ALA A 953 11.29 -10.99 34.99
C ALA A 953 12.82 -11.24 34.97
N ARG A 954 13.60 -10.32 35.54
CA ARG A 954 15.06 -10.44 35.68
C ARG A 954 15.49 -11.65 36.51
N ARG A 955 14.71 -12.04 37.53
CA ARG A 955 14.96 -13.27 38.32
C ARG A 955 14.72 -14.56 37.53
N HIS A 956 13.78 -14.53 36.59
CA HIS A 956 13.38 -15.67 35.75
C HIS A 956 14.03 -15.65 34.36
N ASN A 957 14.99 -14.75 34.13
CA ASN A 957 15.67 -14.55 32.84
C ASN A 957 14.69 -14.34 31.67
N VAL A 958 13.66 -13.52 31.89
CA VAL A 958 12.71 -13.09 30.87
C VAL A 958 13.04 -11.65 30.45
N ASP A 959 13.30 -11.45 29.16
CA ASP A 959 13.45 -10.10 28.57
C ASP A 959 12.09 -9.38 28.59
N ILE A 960 12.06 -8.10 28.98
CA ILE A 960 10.84 -7.29 29.05
C ILE A 960 10.98 -6.04 28.17
N GLN A 961 9.90 -5.74 27.45
CA GLN A 961 9.78 -4.58 26.57
C GLN A 961 8.87 -3.53 27.20
N GLU A 962 8.97 -2.28 26.73
CA GLU A 962 8.07 -1.19 27.14
C GLU A 962 7.36 -0.57 25.93
N PHE A 963 6.07 -0.29 26.12
CA PHE A 963 5.20 0.34 25.12
C PHE A 963 4.66 1.67 25.64
N VAL A 964 4.81 2.71 24.81
CA VAL A 964 4.15 4.01 24.96
C VAL A 964 3.62 4.38 23.59
N VAL A 965 2.35 4.80 23.51
CA VAL A 965 1.76 5.30 22.26
C VAL A 965 2.40 6.63 21.85
N ARG A 966 2.47 6.92 20.55
CA ARG A 966 2.88 8.25 20.07
C ARG A 966 1.94 9.33 20.61
N GLN A 967 2.49 10.51 20.95
CA GLN A 967 1.73 11.65 21.48
C GLN A 967 0.70 12.24 20.50
N ASP A 968 0.78 11.90 19.21
CA ASP A 968 -0.16 12.31 18.16
C ASP A 968 -1.23 11.24 17.84
N THR A 969 -1.23 10.13 18.58
CA THR A 969 -2.03 8.93 18.28
C THR A 969 -2.90 8.55 19.48
N GLY A 970 -4.15 8.13 19.22
CA GLY A 970 -5.08 7.71 20.27
C GLY A 970 -4.64 6.41 20.95
N CYS A 971 -4.79 6.33 22.28
CA CYS A 971 -4.53 5.13 23.06
C CYS A 971 -5.84 4.36 23.32
N GLY A 972 -5.82 3.04 23.13
CA GLY A 972 -6.81 2.15 23.74
C GLY A 972 -6.72 2.18 25.27
N SER A 973 -7.71 1.61 25.95
CA SER A 973 -7.77 1.53 27.42
C SER A 973 -8.13 0.10 27.80
N THR A 974 -7.42 -0.46 28.77
CA THR A 974 -7.64 -1.80 29.30
C THR A 974 -8.63 -1.81 30.47
N ILE A 975 -8.87 -3.00 31.01
CA ILE A 975 -9.50 -3.22 32.32
C ILE A 975 -8.64 -2.72 33.51
N GLY A 976 -7.36 -2.43 33.30
CA GLY A 976 -6.41 -2.03 34.33
C GLY A 976 -6.87 -0.80 35.13
N PRO A 977 -7.07 0.36 34.50
CA PRO A 977 -7.63 1.55 35.15
C PRO A 977 -9.00 1.31 35.80
N ILE A 978 -9.87 0.52 35.15
CA ILE A 978 -11.24 0.24 35.61
C ILE A 978 -11.19 -0.54 36.95
N LEU A 979 -10.52 -1.69 36.97
CA LEU A 979 -10.43 -2.54 38.15
C LEU A 979 -9.56 -1.92 39.24
N SER A 980 -8.47 -1.21 38.89
CA SER A 980 -7.64 -0.49 39.86
C SER A 980 -8.45 0.57 40.60
N THR A 981 -9.30 1.32 39.89
CA THR A 981 -10.20 2.33 40.48
C THR A 981 -11.28 1.67 41.36
N ASN A 982 -11.91 0.60 40.88
CA ASN A 982 -13.02 -0.06 41.58
C ASN A 982 -12.58 -0.87 42.81
N THR A 983 -11.33 -1.34 42.87
CA THR A 983 -10.84 -2.25 43.93
C THR A 983 -9.73 -1.68 44.81
N GLY A 984 -9.08 -0.58 44.40
CA GLY A 984 -7.90 -0.02 45.06
C GLY A 984 -6.63 -0.88 44.95
N ILE A 985 -6.64 -1.91 44.09
CA ILE A 985 -5.52 -2.84 43.90
C ILE A 985 -4.44 -2.21 43.00
N ARG A 986 -3.17 -2.32 43.42
CA ARG A 986 -2.01 -1.87 42.63
C ARG A 986 -1.93 -2.66 41.32
N THR A 987 -1.84 -1.95 40.20
CA THR A 987 -2.01 -2.55 38.87
C THR A 987 -0.83 -2.30 37.95
N ILE A 988 -0.60 -3.24 37.03
CA ILE A 988 0.23 -3.10 35.84
C ILE A 988 -0.60 -3.52 34.62
N ASP A 989 -0.37 -2.87 33.47
CA ASP A 989 -0.86 -3.32 32.18
C ASP A 989 0.28 -3.96 31.39
N ALA A 990 0.06 -5.19 30.94
CA ALA A 990 1.08 -5.97 30.25
C ALA A 990 0.49 -6.98 29.26
N GLY A 991 1.32 -7.54 28.40
CA GLY A 991 0.92 -8.61 27.47
C GLY A 991 1.98 -8.90 26.42
N LEU A 992 1.55 -9.15 25.18
CA LEU A 992 2.41 -9.64 24.09
C LEU A 992 2.31 -8.71 22.89
N ALA A 993 3.42 -8.52 22.19
CA ALA A 993 3.42 -7.80 20.92
C ALA A 993 2.63 -8.58 19.85
N GLN A 994 1.75 -7.89 19.12
CA GLN A 994 1.07 -8.45 17.94
C GLN A 994 0.93 -7.45 16.80
N LEU A 995 0.76 -7.99 15.60
CA LEU A 995 0.50 -7.29 14.35
C LEU A 995 -0.90 -7.63 13.83
N SER A 996 -1.48 -6.71 13.06
CA SER A 996 -2.85 -6.82 12.52
C SER A 996 -3.94 -6.97 13.59
N MET A 997 -3.71 -6.44 14.80
CA MET A 997 -4.70 -6.29 15.87
C MET A 997 -6.08 -5.86 15.34
N HIS A 998 -7.15 -6.47 15.84
CA HIS A 998 -8.55 -6.30 15.42
C HIS A 998 -8.89 -6.76 13.98
N SER A 999 -7.96 -7.43 13.28
CA SER A 999 -8.25 -8.17 12.04
C SER A 999 -9.09 -9.42 12.33
N ILE A 1000 -9.79 -9.95 11.31
CA ILE A 1000 -10.32 -11.33 11.40
C ILE A 1000 -9.20 -12.36 11.57
N ARG A 1001 -7.95 -12.01 11.22
CA ARG A 1001 -6.77 -12.87 11.33
C ARG A 1001 -5.54 -12.04 11.69
N GLU A 1002 -4.97 -12.35 12.84
CA GLU A 1002 -3.97 -11.58 13.58
C GLU A 1002 -2.65 -12.38 13.68
N MET A 1003 -1.58 -11.75 14.17
CA MET A 1003 -0.22 -12.30 14.14
C MET A 1003 0.61 -11.96 15.39
N CYS A 1004 1.15 -12.95 16.09
CA CYS A 1004 2.13 -12.78 17.18
C CYS A 1004 3.31 -13.78 17.07
N GLY A 1005 4.35 -13.61 17.89
CA GLY A 1005 5.53 -14.48 17.92
C GLY A 1005 5.36 -15.70 18.83
N THR A 1006 5.84 -16.88 18.38
CA THR A 1006 5.74 -18.14 19.13
C THR A 1006 6.47 -18.13 20.48
N GLU A 1007 7.65 -17.51 20.55
CA GLU A 1007 8.45 -17.43 21.78
C GLU A 1007 7.86 -16.46 22.83
N ASP A 1008 7.14 -15.41 22.41
CA ASP A 1008 6.54 -14.45 23.33
C ASP A 1008 5.47 -15.13 24.20
N LEU A 1009 4.73 -16.08 23.63
CA LEU A 1009 3.76 -16.92 24.34
C LEU A 1009 4.42 -17.69 25.49
N VAL A 1010 5.60 -18.28 25.25
CA VAL A 1010 6.34 -19.05 26.26
C VAL A 1010 6.92 -18.14 27.35
N LYS A 1011 7.62 -17.07 26.94
CA LYS A 1011 8.20 -16.09 27.86
C LYS A 1011 7.14 -15.45 28.78
N THR A 1012 5.97 -15.13 28.23
CA THR A 1012 4.85 -14.56 29.02
C THR A 1012 4.23 -15.58 29.96
N LEU A 1013 4.09 -16.84 29.53
CA LEU A 1013 3.55 -17.91 30.38
C LEU A 1013 4.45 -18.17 31.59
N ASP A 1014 5.77 -18.21 31.41
CA ASP A 1014 6.71 -18.38 32.52
C ASP A 1014 6.71 -17.16 33.46
N TRP A 1015 6.69 -15.93 32.93
CA TRP A 1015 6.61 -14.70 33.73
C TRP A 1015 5.31 -14.59 34.54
N PHE A 1016 4.17 -14.96 33.96
CA PHE A 1016 2.88 -14.99 34.65
C PHE A 1016 2.82 -16.11 35.71
N THR A 1017 3.47 -17.26 35.50
CA THR A 1017 3.60 -18.29 36.55
C THR A 1017 4.51 -17.79 37.68
N ALA A 1018 5.64 -17.14 37.37
CA ALA A 1018 6.52 -16.53 38.37
C ALA A 1018 5.81 -15.47 39.22
N PHE A 1019 4.90 -14.69 38.63
CA PHE A 1019 4.08 -13.71 39.36
C PHE A 1019 3.25 -14.36 40.47
N TYR A 1020 2.55 -15.46 40.16
CA TYR A 1020 1.80 -16.19 41.18
C TYR A 1020 2.69 -16.83 42.26
N SER A 1021 3.87 -17.34 41.89
CA SER A 1021 4.72 -18.13 42.80
C SER A 1021 5.72 -17.32 43.64
N GLU A 1022 6.13 -16.11 43.23
CA GLU A 1022 7.22 -15.35 43.88
C GLU A 1022 6.92 -13.89 44.21
N PHE A 1023 5.89 -13.26 43.61
CA PHE A 1023 5.66 -11.82 43.78
C PHE A 1023 5.53 -11.38 45.25
N SER A 1024 4.90 -12.19 46.10
CA SER A 1024 4.72 -11.95 47.55
C SER A 1024 6.05 -11.70 48.27
N THR A 1025 7.13 -12.35 47.82
CA THR A 1025 8.46 -12.24 48.42
C THR A 1025 9.20 -11.02 47.91
N LEU A 1026 9.02 -10.67 46.63
CA LEU A 1026 9.61 -9.49 46.01
C LEU A 1026 8.96 -8.19 46.51
N ASP A 1027 7.64 -8.14 46.59
CA ASP A 1027 6.89 -6.97 47.07
C ASP A 1027 7.26 -6.61 48.51
N LYS A 1028 7.42 -7.61 49.39
CA LYS A 1028 7.95 -7.45 50.77
C LYS A 1028 9.38 -6.88 50.84
N CYS A 1029 10.15 -6.89 49.75
CA CYS A 1029 11.47 -6.26 49.67
C CYS A 1029 11.42 -4.77 49.26
N LEU A 1030 10.37 -4.32 48.58
CA LEU A 1030 10.22 -2.93 48.15
C LEU A 1030 9.61 -2.09 49.27
N LYS A 1031 10.28 -0.98 49.62
CA LYS A 1031 9.76 -0.01 50.59
C LYS A 1031 9.20 1.21 49.85
N THR A 1032 7.89 1.24 49.70
CA THR A 1032 7.11 2.45 49.35
C THR A 1032 6.53 3.10 50.62
N ASP A 1033 5.67 4.08 50.43
CA ASP A 1033 4.74 4.66 51.40
C ASP A 1033 3.74 3.65 52.02
#